data_AF-A0A7X4HGH9-F1
#
_entry.id   AF-A0A7X4HGH9-F1
#
_cell.length_a   1.000
_cell.length_b   1.000
_cell.length_c   1.000
_cell.angle_alpha   90.00
_cell.angle_beta   90.00
_cell.angle_gamma   90.00
#
_symmetry.space_group_name_H-M   'P 1'
#
loop_
_entity.id
_entity.type
_entity.pdbx_description
1 polymer ?
#
loop_
_entity_poly.entity_id
_entity_poly.type
_entity_poly.pdbx_seq_one_letter_code
_entity_poly.pdbx_strand_id
1 'polypeptide(L)'
;AALSSAQAAALSTANVAALETADLAALKTAAIRALSSSQVGALTTDQVVALSTTQVAALVSSQAAGLGTDAIRAIETRDLAAIGTGIISTLSSTQITALSTDQVASLNSAAIGALSTQGIANGLKSNQVVALGSHQFAAMNALQVAALSTEGIAAIETNDLRGLTTAAIAGLRTAQVAVLTTDQVANLSATQVAALTTAAVAQGLKTHQVVALTTDAAAALSSAQAAALSTANVAALETADLAALKTAAIRALSSSQVGALTTDQVVALSTTQVAALVSSQAAGLGTDAIRAIETRDLAAIGTSIISTLSSTQITALSTDQVASLNSAAIGALSTTGIANGLKTNQVAALASHQFAAMNALQVAALSTDGIAAIETNDLRGLTTAAIAGLRTAQVAALSTDQVANLSSVQVAALSTAAIAQGLKTHQIAALTVAGAGALSSVQATALSTANVAALETSDLAALSTAAVRALSSSQVGALTTDQVVALSTTQVAALVSSQAAGFGTDAIRAIETRDLAVIGTSIISTLKSTQVGALTTDQVSSLSSAAVGALSTSSIANGLKTDQVVALGSHQFAALSALQVAALSTEGIAAIETNDLRGLTTAAIAGLRTAQVAALTTDQVANLSTAQVAALTTAAIAQGLKTSQIAALTVAEAGVLSSAQLASLSTANVAALETSDLAALQTTAVRGLSSSQIAALTTDQVVALTTSQAATLGSHQVAALTTDGIRAMQTADLTVLASLGIAALGSAQVGALTTDQIVSLNTSAISALSTANISAGLRTHQIVALGTHQIAVLNSVQVAALNTANIAALETSDLRAIATAGIAGLKTAQVAALTTDQVASLTTMQVAALSTAALAQGFGTDQVRALSTTEVQALRTSQLQALTTTNIAAMETSDLNALLTSQVAGLRTAQIRALTTDQIKAMGTTQIHALTTLQIHALTSDHVGAMSATQIASLISLTPVVLDLDGNGIKTRSITEGVQFDMRADGSKVNTGWVGEGDGLLALDRNNDGVINDGSELFGSSTKLADGSTAANGYAAMAELDSNGDGVISGADSSFDKLRVWVDGNADGVSQADELKTLAQLQITKLNLDVAKGSAIEHGNISGLTSTFETSDGQQHQAADVWFLAAPAANLRGSVNGLVQAMAGYGGEAAPATGGALKLDDAGQGVAAGAAQLADALNQFDASKLNATAAQAAPADELRLKALHGAGSNGGILAAPK
;
A
#
# COMPACT_ATOMS: atom_id res chain seq x y z
N ALA A 1 -22.32 2.13 -167.19
CA ALA A 1 -21.75 3.50 -167.08
C ALA A 1 -22.67 4.68 -167.41
N ALA A 2 -23.60 4.58 -168.37
CA ALA A 2 -24.39 5.72 -168.87
C ALA A 2 -25.70 6.03 -168.11
N LEU A 3 -26.11 5.18 -167.15
CA LEU A 3 -27.37 5.40 -166.43
C LEU A 3 -27.27 6.58 -165.45
N SER A 4 -28.23 7.50 -165.55
CA SER A 4 -28.45 8.55 -164.55
C SER A 4 -29.11 7.97 -163.28
N SER A 5 -28.99 8.68 -162.15
CA SER A 5 -29.62 8.27 -160.88
C SER A 5 -31.12 7.99 -161.00
N ALA A 6 -31.87 8.81 -161.73
CA ALA A 6 -33.32 8.60 -161.93
C ALA A 6 -33.63 7.35 -162.76
N GLN A 7 -32.79 7.04 -163.75
CA GLN A 7 -32.96 5.85 -164.59
C GLN A 7 -32.59 4.58 -163.84
N ALA A 8 -31.53 4.61 -163.02
CA ALA A 8 -31.18 3.49 -162.16
C ALA A 8 -32.32 3.22 -161.15
N ALA A 9 -32.89 4.25 -160.53
CA ALA A 9 -34.03 4.12 -159.62
C ALA A 9 -35.29 3.53 -160.28
N ALA A 10 -35.51 3.78 -161.58
CA ALA A 10 -36.68 3.31 -162.31
C ALA A 10 -36.60 1.83 -162.75
N LEU A 11 -35.47 1.15 -162.56
CA LEU A 11 -35.34 -0.27 -162.92
C LEU A 11 -36.29 -1.13 -162.08
N SER A 12 -36.92 -2.14 -162.66
CA SER A 12 -37.60 -3.14 -161.83
C SER A 12 -36.55 -3.97 -161.06
N THR A 13 -36.94 -4.60 -159.96
CA THR A 13 -36.06 -5.52 -159.22
C THR A 13 -35.54 -6.65 -160.10
N ALA A 14 -36.38 -7.17 -161.02
CA ALA A 14 -36.00 -8.18 -162.00
C ALA A 14 -34.94 -7.66 -163.00
N ASN A 15 -35.05 -6.40 -163.43
CA ASN A 15 -34.06 -5.80 -164.32
C ASN A 15 -32.71 -5.62 -163.62
N VAL A 16 -32.73 -5.25 -162.34
CA VAL A 16 -31.50 -5.11 -161.55
C VAL A 16 -30.85 -6.47 -161.31
N ALA A 17 -31.62 -7.53 -161.01
CA ALA A 17 -31.11 -8.89 -160.86
C ALA A 17 -30.56 -9.51 -162.16
N ALA A 18 -31.07 -9.08 -163.32
CA ALA A 18 -30.63 -9.55 -164.64
C ALA A 18 -29.38 -8.83 -165.19
N LEU A 19 -28.87 -7.79 -164.51
CA LEU A 19 -27.67 -7.10 -164.95
C LEU A 19 -26.47 -8.04 -164.95
N GLU A 20 -25.67 -8.02 -166.01
CA GLU A 20 -24.37 -8.67 -165.96
C GLU A 20 -23.48 -7.96 -164.93
N THR A 21 -22.59 -8.71 -164.28
CA THR A 21 -21.70 -8.20 -163.24
C THR A 21 -20.84 -7.02 -163.72
N ALA A 22 -20.37 -7.06 -164.96
CA ALA A 22 -19.61 -5.98 -165.60
C ALA A 22 -20.43 -4.69 -165.79
N ASP A 23 -21.72 -4.82 -166.10
CA ASP A 23 -22.60 -3.67 -166.31
C ASP A 23 -22.90 -2.95 -164.99
N LEU A 24 -23.13 -3.74 -163.94
CA LEU A 24 -23.35 -3.23 -162.60
C LEU A 24 -22.08 -2.56 -162.06
N ALA A 25 -20.91 -3.19 -162.21
CA ALA A 25 -19.60 -2.63 -161.84
C ALA A 25 -19.30 -1.31 -162.56
N ALA A 26 -19.75 -1.15 -163.81
CA ALA A 26 -19.57 0.07 -164.59
C ALA A 26 -20.51 1.22 -164.17
N LEU A 27 -21.42 1.05 -163.22
CA LEU A 27 -22.33 2.12 -162.79
C LEU A 27 -21.60 3.22 -162.02
N LYS A 28 -22.03 4.47 -162.21
CA LYS A 28 -21.55 5.56 -161.36
C LYS A 28 -22.10 5.36 -159.94
N THR A 29 -21.33 5.74 -158.92
CA THR A 29 -21.73 5.67 -157.51
C THR A 29 -23.07 6.36 -157.23
N ALA A 30 -23.37 7.48 -157.90
CA ALA A 30 -24.64 8.18 -157.81
C ALA A 30 -25.85 7.38 -158.36
N ALA A 31 -25.62 6.47 -159.31
CA ALA A 31 -26.64 5.57 -159.85
C ALA A 31 -26.90 4.40 -158.88
N ILE A 32 -25.83 3.82 -158.32
CA ILE A 32 -25.93 2.80 -157.26
C ILE A 32 -26.69 3.35 -156.04
N ARG A 33 -26.39 4.58 -155.59
CA ARG A 33 -27.08 5.24 -154.46
C ARG A 33 -28.57 5.53 -154.70
N ALA A 34 -28.98 5.62 -155.97
CA ALA A 34 -30.37 5.95 -156.33
C ALA A 34 -31.28 4.72 -156.40
N LEU A 35 -30.72 3.51 -156.33
CA LEU A 35 -31.51 2.28 -156.26
C LEU A 35 -32.35 2.25 -154.98
N SER A 36 -33.56 1.76 -155.06
CA SER A 36 -34.38 1.45 -153.88
C SER A 36 -33.84 0.23 -153.15
N SER A 37 -34.26 0.05 -151.90
CA SER A 37 -33.86 -1.09 -151.07
C SER A 37 -34.25 -2.44 -151.68
N SER A 38 -35.40 -2.55 -152.34
CA SER A 38 -35.84 -3.76 -153.01
C SER A 38 -35.04 -4.08 -154.27
N GLN A 39 -34.59 -3.05 -155.00
CA GLN A 39 -33.70 -3.22 -156.15
C GLN A 39 -32.31 -3.69 -155.73
N VAL A 40 -31.75 -3.09 -154.68
CA VAL A 40 -30.46 -3.52 -154.12
C VAL A 40 -30.57 -4.93 -153.51
N GLY A 41 -31.70 -5.26 -152.88
CA GLY A 41 -31.97 -6.59 -152.34
C GLY A 41 -32.14 -7.71 -153.36
N ALA A 42 -32.46 -7.36 -154.61
CA ALA A 42 -32.58 -8.30 -155.72
C ALA A 42 -31.24 -8.64 -156.39
N LEU A 43 -30.14 -8.00 -155.96
CA LEU A 43 -28.82 -8.29 -156.49
C LEU A 43 -28.41 -9.74 -156.17
N THR A 44 -27.88 -10.43 -157.17
CA THR A 44 -27.25 -11.73 -156.99
C THR A 44 -25.90 -11.58 -156.26
N THR A 45 -25.39 -12.66 -155.67
CA THR A 45 -24.10 -12.62 -154.98
C THR A 45 -22.95 -12.19 -155.89
N ASP A 46 -22.95 -12.66 -157.15
CA ASP A 46 -21.92 -12.33 -158.14
C ASP A 46 -21.97 -10.85 -158.51
N GLN A 47 -23.18 -10.29 -158.56
CA GLN A 47 -23.39 -8.86 -158.77
C GLN A 47 -22.88 -8.02 -157.60
N VAL A 48 -23.08 -8.47 -156.36
CA VAL A 48 -22.58 -7.77 -155.18
C VAL A 48 -21.05 -7.76 -155.12
N VAL A 49 -20.40 -8.89 -155.45
CA VAL A 49 -18.92 -8.99 -155.56
C VAL A 49 -18.36 -8.05 -156.63
N ALA A 50 -19.09 -7.86 -157.73
CA ALA A 50 -18.63 -7.04 -158.85
C ALA A 50 -18.66 -5.53 -158.56
N LEU A 51 -19.29 -5.09 -157.47
CA LEU A 51 -19.28 -3.69 -157.07
C LEU A 51 -17.88 -3.27 -156.64
N SER A 52 -17.40 -2.14 -157.14
CA SER A 52 -16.18 -1.53 -156.62
C SER A 52 -16.38 -1.01 -155.20
N THR A 53 -15.29 -0.93 -154.44
CA THR A 53 -15.24 -0.36 -153.09
C THR A 53 -15.96 0.99 -152.97
N THR A 54 -15.81 1.87 -153.96
CA THR A 54 -16.44 3.20 -153.99
C THR A 54 -17.96 3.13 -154.19
N GLN A 55 -18.45 2.13 -154.90
CA GLN A 55 -19.88 1.90 -155.12
C GLN A 55 -20.54 1.29 -153.89
N VAL A 56 -19.88 0.32 -153.25
CA VAL A 56 -20.31 -0.27 -151.99
C VAL A 56 -20.34 0.79 -150.88
N ALA A 57 -19.31 1.64 -150.77
CA ALA A 57 -19.25 2.76 -149.83
C ALA A 57 -20.31 3.86 -150.09
N ALA A 58 -20.80 3.98 -151.33
CA ALA A 58 -21.81 4.97 -151.72
C ALA A 58 -23.25 4.52 -151.45
N LEU A 59 -23.47 3.28 -150.98
CA LEU A 59 -24.78 2.83 -150.53
C LEU A 59 -25.31 3.71 -149.40
N VAL A 60 -26.62 3.70 -149.20
CA VAL A 60 -27.28 4.31 -148.04
C VAL A 60 -27.92 3.25 -147.14
N SER A 61 -28.19 3.60 -145.89
CA SER A 61 -28.70 2.69 -144.85
C SER A 61 -29.95 1.89 -145.28
N SER A 62 -30.88 2.52 -145.98
CA SER A 62 -32.09 1.84 -146.48
C SER A 62 -31.79 0.77 -147.53
N GLN A 63 -30.75 0.98 -148.36
CA GLN A 63 -30.34 0.02 -149.37
C GLN A 63 -29.64 -1.19 -148.76
N ALA A 64 -28.76 -0.96 -147.80
CA ALA A 64 -28.09 -2.02 -147.08
C ALA A 64 -29.06 -2.91 -146.29
N ALA A 65 -30.13 -2.33 -145.71
CA ALA A 65 -31.19 -3.10 -145.06
C ALA A 65 -31.99 -4.00 -146.04
N GLY A 66 -31.98 -3.68 -147.34
CA GLY A 66 -32.60 -4.49 -148.38
C GLY A 66 -31.77 -5.69 -148.83
N LEU A 67 -30.46 -5.72 -148.54
CA LEU A 67 -29.59 -6.83 -148.93
C LEU A 67 -29.91 -8.11 -148.14
N GLY A 68 -30.12 -9.22 -148.85
CA GLY A 68 -30.22 -10.53 -148.22
C GLY A 68 -28.92 -10.96 -147.52
N THR A 69 -28.98 -11.97 -146.66
CA THR A 69 -27.80 -12.48 -145.94
C THR A 69 -26.70 -13.00 -146.87
N ASP A 70 -27.08 -13.65 -147.99
CA ASP A 70 -26.11 -14.16 -148.97
C ASP A 70 -25.39 -13.02 -149.69
N ALA A 71 -26.12 -11.94 -149.99
CA ALA A 71 -25.57 -10.72 -150.58
C ALA A 71 -24.59 -10.05 -149.61
N ILE A 72 -24.93 -9.92 -148.32
CA ILE A 72 -24.02 -9.38 -147.30
C ILE A 72 -22.76 -10.24 -147.16
N ARG A 73 -22.87 -11.59 -147.18
CA ARG A 73 -21.72 -12.50 -147.13
C ARG A 73 -20.83 -12.43 -148.38
N ALA A 74 -21.39 -12.06 -149.53
CA ALA A 74 -20.69 -11.94 -150.79
C ALA A 74 -19.86 -10.64 -150.93
N ILE A 75 -20.05 -9.63 -150.07
CA ILE A 75 -19.27 -8.39 -150.10
C ILE A 75 -17.79 -8.69 -149.85
N GLU A 76 -16.89 -8.21 -150.73
CA GLU A 76 -15.45 -8.38 -150.49
C GLU A 76 -15.03 -7.67 -149.19
N THR A 77 -14.07 -8.24 -148.45
CA THR A 77 -13.56 -7.68 -147.18
C THR A 77 -13.08 -6.22 -147.34
N ARG A 78 -12.39 -5.92 -148.46
CA ARG A 78 -11.94 -4.56 -148.82
C ARG A 78 -13.11 -3.58 -148.95
N ASP A 79 -14.23 -4.03 -149.48
CA ASP A 79 -15.39 -3.19 -149.74
C ASP A 79 -16.19 -2.96 -148.47
N LEU A 80 -16.34 -4.02 -147.67
CA LEU A 80 -16.98 -3.95 -146.37
C LEU A 80 -16.24 -2.98 -145.42
N ALA A 81 -14.90 -2.94 -145.47
CA ALA A 81 -14.07 -2.02 -144.69
C ALA A 81 -14.28 -0.53 -145.04
N ALA A 82 -14.76 -0.23 -146.25
CA ALA A 82 -15.00 1.11 -146.77
C ALA A 82 -16.45 1.59 -146.60
N ILE A 83 -17.35 0.74 -146.12
CA ILE A 83 -18.75 1.12 -145.87
C ILE A 83 -18.83 2.16 -144.74
N GLY A 84 -19.66 3.19 -144.96
CA GLY A 84 -19.92 4.22 -143.96
C GLY A 84 -20.60 3.66 -142.70
N THR A 85 -20.21 4.18 -141.53
CA THR A 85 -20.72 3.75 -140.23
C THR A 85 -22.25 3.83 -140.10
N GLY A 86 -22.90 4.78 -140.79
CA GLY A 86 -24.36 4.91 -140.82
C GLY A 86 -25.09 3.74 -141.50
N ILE A 87 -24.42 2.98 -142.38
CA ILE A 87 -24.95 1.72 -142.92
C ILE A 87 -24.76 0.60 -141.90
N ILE A 88 -23.55 0.46 -141.37
CA ILE A 88 -23.19 -0.60 -140.43
C ILE A 88 -24.11 -0.56 -139.19
N SER A 89 -24.49 0.63 -138.71
CA SER A 89 -25.43 0.79 -137.58
C SER A 89 -26.85 0.30 -137.85
N THR A 90 -27.24 0.13 -139.12
CA THR A 90 -28.59 -0.26 -139.55
C THR A 90 -28.71 -1.70 -140.03
N LEU A 91 -27.60 -2.45 -140.04
CA LEU A 91 -27.63 -3.87 -140.36
C LEU A 91 -28.47 -4.63 -139.33
N SER A 92 -29.31 -5.54 -139.81
CA SER A 92 -30.08 -6.43 -138.95
C SER A 92 -29.17 -7.50 -138.32
N SER A 93 -29.63 -8.12 -137.23
CA SER A 93 -28.86 -9.18 -136.57
C SER A 93 -28.60 -10.38 -137.49
N THR A 94 -29.52 -10.71 -138.40
CA THR A 94 -29.32 -11.79 -139.39
C THR A 94 -28.28 -11.42 -140.44
N GLN A 95 -28.22 -10.16 -140.86
CA GLN A 95 -27.19 -9.68 -141.78
C GLN A 95 -25.81 -9.69 -141.13
N ILE A 96 -25.70 -9.24 -139.88
CA ILE A 96 -24.44 -9.28 -139.12
C ILE A 96 -23.99 -10.75 -138.92
N THR A 97 -24.92 -11.66 -138.64
CA THR A 97 -24.64 -13.11 -138.50
C THR A 97 -24.10 -13.74 -139.79
N ALA A 98 -24.51 -13.20 -140.94
CA ALA A 98 -24.13 -13.72 -142.24
C ALA A 98 -22.70 -13.34 -142.66
N LEU A 99 -22.11 -12.32 -142.02
CA LEU A 99 -20.71 -11.95 -142.26
C LEU A 99 -19.77 -13.13 -141.96
N SER A 100 -18.83 -13.39 -142.84
CA SER A 100 -17.72 -14.29 -142.55
C SER A 100 -16.79 -13.69 -141.48
N THR A 101 -15.94 -14.53 -140.89
CA THR A 101 -14.93 -14.08 -139.91
C THR A 101 -13.96 -13.06 -140.53
N ASP A 102 -13.53 -13.29 -141.77
CA ASP A 102 -12.61 -12.39 -142.50
C ASP A 102 -13.26 -11.03 -142.77
N GLN A 103 -14.56 -11.03 -143.07
CA GLN A 103 -15.36 -9.82 -143.23
C GLN A 103 -15.45 -9.04 -141.92
N VAL A 104 -15.74 -9.71 -140.80
CA VAL A 104 -15.78 -9.05 -139.48
C VAL A 104 -14.40 -8.50 -139.07
N ALA A 105 -13.32 -9.24 -139.31
CA ALA A 105 -11.95 -8.79 -139.05
C ALA A 105 -11.57 -7.54 -139.87
N SER A 106 -12.05 -7.43 -141.11
CA SER A 106 -11.77 -6.30 -142.01
C SER A 106 -12.49 -4.99 -141.63
N LEU A 107 -13.48 -5.03 -140.74
CA LEU A 107 -14.20 -3.83 -140.30
C LEU A 107 -13.29 -2.89 -139.51
N ASN A 108 -13.24 -1.61 -139.88
CA ASN A 108 -12.49 -0.65 -139.08
C ASN A 108 -13.16 -0.39 -137.70
N SER A 109 -12.41 0.15 -136.76
CA SER A 109 -12.87 0.49 -135.40
C SER A 109 -14.16 1.32 -135.37
N ALA A 110 -14.33 2.28 -136.29
CA ALA A 110 -15.52 3.13 -136.33
C ALA A 110 -16.75 2.34 -136.80
N ALA A 111 -16.58 1.38 -137.70
CA ALA A 111 -17.64 0.48 -138.15
C ALA A 111 -18.10 -0.45 -137.03
N ILE A 112 -17.17 -1.07 -136.31
CA ILE A 112 -17.49 -1.90 -135.13
C ILE A 112 -18.19 -1.06 -134.04
N GLY A 113 -17.67 0.13 -133.75
CA GLY A 113 -18.28 1.07 -132.80
C GLY A 113 -19.64 1.64 -133.23
N ALA A 114 -20.03 1.49 -134.50
CA ALA A 114 -21.35 1.90 -135.00
C ALA A 114 -22.42 0.81 -134.91
N LEU A 115 -22.05 -0.45 -134.69
CA LEU A 115 -23.01 -1.55 -134.57
C LEU A 115 -24.00 -1.30 -133.43
N SER A 116 -25.29 -1.51 -133.70
CA SER A 116 -26.30 -1.41 -132.64
C SER A 116 -26.09 -2.52 -131.59
N THR A 117 -26.48 -2.26 -130.34
CA THR A 117 -26.40 -3.27 -129.27
C THR A 117 -27.21 -4.53 -129.60
N GLN A 118 -28.35 -4.38 -130.28
CA GLN A 118 -29.15 -5.52 -130.75
C GLN A 118 -28.46 -6.29 -131.89
N GLY A 119 -27.75 -5.58 -132.76
CA GLY A 119 -26.92 -6.18 -133.81
C GLY A 119 -25.74 -6.97 -133.25
N ILE A 120 -25.15 -6.52 -132.14
CA ILE A 120 -24.09 -7.26 -131.44
C ILE A 120 -24.67 -8.47 -130.70
N ALA A 121 -25.72 -8.28 -129.89
CA ALA A 121 -26.28 -9.33 -129.04
C ALA A 121 -26.83 -10.54 -129.81
N ASN A 122 -27.50 -10.29 -130.93
CA ASN A 122 -28.17 -11.32 -131.71
C ASN A 122 -27.50 -11.58 -133.06
N GLY A 123 -26.45 -10.83 -133.40
CA GLY A 123 -25.85 -10.87 -134.73
C GLY A 123 -24.38 -11.31 -134.77
N LEU A 124 -23.59 -11.12 -133.71
CA LEU A 124 -22.22 -11.66 -133.67
C LEU A 124 -22.18 -13.04 -133.02
N LYS A 125 -21.67 -14.03 -133.76
CA LYS A 125 -21.34 -15.38 -133.28
C LYS A 125 -19.94 -15.41 -132.66
N SER A 126 -19.69 -16.38 -131.77
CA SER A 126 -18.41 -16.53 -131.05
C SER A 126 -17.19 -16.55 -131.98
N ASN A 127 -17.26 -17.24 -133.13
CA ASN A 127 -16.17 -17.26 -134.12
C ASN A 127 -15.95 -15.91 -134.82
N GLN A 128 -16.99 -15.08 -134.96
CA GLN A 128 -16.88 -13.71 -135.47
C GLN A 128 -16.31 -12.77 -134.41
N VAL A 129 -16.59 -13.02 -133.13
CA VAL A 129 -15.99 -12.25 -132.02
C VAL A 129 -14.49 -12.55 -131.89
N VAL A 130 -14.06 -13.80 -132.08
CA VAL A 130 -12.62 -14.18 -132.17
C VAL A 130 -11.90 -13.39 -133.26
N ALA A 131 -12.57 -13.09 -134.38
CA ALA A 131 -11.98 -12.39 -135.51
C ALA A 131 -11.77 -10.87 -135.26
N LEU A 132 -12.23 -10.34 -134.13
CA LEU A 132 -12.04 -8.93 -133.75
C LEU A 132 -10.70 -8.74 -133.03
N GLY A 133 -9.94 -7.74 -133.44
CA GLY A 133 -8.71 -7.33 -132.77
C GLY A 133 -8.90 -6.25 -131.70
N SER A 134 -7.85 -6.01 -130.91
CA SER A 134 -7.81 -5.08 -129.78
C SER A 134 -8.32 -3.67 -130.09
N HIS A 135 -7.99 -3.12 -131.27
CA HIS A 135 -8.43 -1.78 -131.70
C HIS A 135 -9.94 -1.70 -132.01
N GLN A 136 -10.55 -2.82 -132.39
CA GLN A 136 -11.99 -2.90 -132.63
C GLN A 136 -12.75 -2.98 -131.31
N PHE A 137 -12.27 -3.79 -130.36
CA PHE A 137 -12.81 -3.82 -128.99
C PHE A 137 -12.67 -2.46 -128.27
N ALA A 138 -11.58 -1.72 -128.50
CA ALA A 138 -11.39 -0.38 -127.94
C ALA A 138 -12.43 0.65 -128.43
N ALA A 139 -13.00 0.43 -129.61
CA ALA A 139 -14.00 1.31 -130.20
C ALA A 139 -15.44 0.99 -129.77
N MET A 140 -15.66 -0.15 -129.10
CA MET A 140 -16.94 -0.51 -128.53
C MET A 140 -17.19 0.26 -127.23
N ASN A 141 -18.40 0.79 -127.08
CA ASN A 141 -18.86 1.36 -125.83
C ASN A 141 -19.36 0.29 -124.84
N ALA A 142 -19.62 0.70 -123.60
CA ALA A 142 -20.03 -0.20 -122.53
C ALA A 142 -21.30 -1.00 -122.83
N LEU A 143 -22.30 -0.39 -123.48
CA LEU A 143 -23.55 -1.07 -123.83
C LEU A 143 -23.35 -2.09 -124.94
N GLN A 144 -22.45 -1.82 -125.89
CA GLN A 144 -22.09 -2.73 -126.98
C GLN A 144 -21.36 -3.96 -126.46
N VAL A 145 -20.39 -3.78 -125.56
CA VAL A 145 -19.66 -4.90 -124.94
C VAL A 145 -20.58 -5.70 -124.01
N ALA A 146 -21.43 -5.02 -123.22
CA ALA A 146 -22.46 -5.67 -122.43
C ALA A 146 -23.47 -6.44 -123.29
N ALA A 147 -23.69 -6.05 -124.55
CA ALA A 147 -24.61 -6.73 -125.45
C ALA A 147 -24.07 -8.08 -125.95
N LEU A 148 -22.75 -8.31 -125.95
CA LEU A 148 -22.17 -9.61 -126.35
C LEU A 148 -22.76 -10.76 -125.52
N SER A 149 -22.95 -11.92 -126.15
CA SER A 149 -23.32 -13.12 -125.40
C SER A 149 -22.20 -13.53 -124.44
N THR A 150 -22.50 -14.36 -123.44
CA THR A 150 -21.47 -14.94 -122.56
C THR A 150 -20.46 -15.76 -123.36
N GLU A 151 -20.92 -16.50 -124.35
CA GLU A 151 -20.06 -17.25 -125.27
C GLU A 151 -19.16 -16.32 -126.10
N GLY A 152 -19.70 -15.18 -126.55
CA GLY A 152 -18.94 -14.14 -127.25
C GLY A 152 -17.85 -13.53 -126.38
N ILE A 153 -18.16 -13.19 -125.12
CA ILE A 153 -17.16 -12.67 -124.17
C ILE A 153 -16.06 -13.70 -123.88
N ALA A 154 -16.43 -14.97 -123.68
CA ALA A 154 -15.46 -16.05 -123.47
C ALA A 154 -14.59 -16.31 -124.71
N ALA A 155 -15.10 -16.05 -125.92
CA ALA A 155 -14.40 -16.26 -127.17
C ALA A 155 -13.43 -15.13 -127.57
N ILE A 156 -13.41 -13.99 -126.87
CA ILE A 156 -12.42 -12.92 -127.12
C ILE A 156 -11.02 -13.49 -126.94
N GLU A 157 -10.13 -13.32 -127.92
CA GLU A 157 -8.74 -13.78 -127.73
C GLU A 157 -8.10 -13.06 -126.54
N THR A 158 -7.29 -13.77 -125.75
CA THR A 158 -6.73 -13.25 -124.50
C THR A 158 -6.07 -11.89 -124.70
N ASN A 159 -5.26 -11.73 -125.76
CA ASN A 159 -4.57 -10.47 -126.10
C ASN A 159 -5.54 -9.33 -126.43
N ASP A 160 -6.67 -9.64 -127.06
CA ASP A 160 -7.64 -8.64 -127.52
C ASP A 160 -8.58 -8.14 -126.43
N LEU A 161 -8.75 -8.92 -125.36
CA LEU A 161 -9.48 -8.49 -124.18
C LEU A 161 -8.90 -7.21 -123.56
N ARG A 162 -7.57 -6.99 -123.68
CA ARG A 162 -6.92 -5.74 -123.24
C ARG A 162 -7.35 -4.51 -124.04
N GLY A 163 -7.84 -4.70 -125.26
CA GLY A 163 -8.40 -3.63 -126.08
C GLY A 163 -9.64 -2.99 -125.45
N LEU A 164 -10.36 -3.70 -124.55
CA LEU A 164 -11.55 -3.17 -123.90
C LEU A 164 -11.24 -1.96 -123.00
N THR A 165 -11.99 -0.88 -123.17
CA THR A 165 -11.88 0.28 -122.28
C THR A 165 -12.34 -0.06 -120.86
N THR A 166 -11.90 0.69 -119.86
CA THR A 166 -12.39 0.52 -118.48
C THR A 166 -13.90 0.72 -118.36
N ALA A 167 -14.48 1.63 -119.14
CA ALA A 167 -15.93 1.80 -119.24
C ALA A 167 -16.62 0.54 -119.82
N ALA A 168 -16.00 -0.12 -120.80
CA ALA A 168 -16.50 -1.38 -121.34
C ALA A 168 -16.43 -2.53 -120.34
N ILE A 169 -15.32 -2.65 -119.60
CA ILE A 169 -15.19 -3.63 -118.52
C ILE A 169 -16.20 -3.39 -117.39
N ALA A 170 -16.45 -2.13 -117.02
CA ALA A 170 -17.48 -1.76 -116.05
C ALA A 170 -18.91 -2.11 -116.53
N GLY A 171 -19.13 -2.15 -117.85
CA GLY A 171 -20.39 -2.53 -118.48
C GLY A 171 -20.68 -4.04 -118.48
N LEU A 172 -19.69 -4.89 -118.21
CA LEU A 172 -19.87 -6.34 -118.20
C LEU A 172 -20.87 -6.77 -117.12
N ARG A 173 -21.80 -7.65 -117.51
CA ARG A 173 -22.73 -8.31 -116.58
C ARG A 173 -22.00 -9.41 -115.80
N THR A 174 -22.53 -9.74 -114.63
CA THR A 174 -21.97 -10.80 -113.75
C THR A 174 -21.76 -12.12 -114.48
N ALA A 175 -22.74 -12.56 -115.27
CA ALA A 175 -22.65 -13.77 -116.09
C ALA A 175 -21.55 -13.71 -117.17
N GLN A 176 -21.23 -12.53 -117.69
CA GLN A 176 -20.16 -12.33 -118.68
C GLN A 176 -18.78 -12.37 -118.03
N VAL A 177 -18.64 -11.84 -116.82
CA VAL A 177 -17.40 -11.96 -116.05
C VAL A 177 -17.14 -13.41 -115.61
N ALA A 178 -18.21 -14.16 -115.29
CA ALA A 178 -18.12 -15.57 -114.86
C ALA A 178 -17.67 -16.58 -115.91
N VAL A 179 -17.65 -16.18 -117.17
CA VAL A 179 -17.24 -17.02 -118.31
C VAL A 179 -15.86 -16.64 -118.86
N LEU A 180 -15.22 -15.59 -118.34
CA LEU A 180 -13.83 -15.30 -118.66
C LEU A 180 -12.94 -16.48 -118.23
N THR A 181 -12.01 -16.87 -119.08
CA THR A 181 -10.99 -17.86 -118.73
C THR A 181 -9.98 -17.27 -117.74
N THR A 182 -9.20 -18.12 -117.09
CA THR A 182 -8.10 -17.68 -116.21
C THR A 182 -7.10 -16.80 -116.96
N ASP A 183 -6.74 -17.18 -118.19
CA ASP A 183 -5.78 -16.45 -119.01
C ASP A 183 -6.30 -15.06 -119.39
N GLN A 184 -7.60 -14.96 -119.70
CA GLN A 184 -8.29 -13.71 -119.94
C GLN A 184 -8.28 -12.80 -118.70
N VAL A 185 -8.58 -13.34 -117.52
CA VAL A 185 -8.56 -12.57 -116.27
C VAL A 185 -7.14 -12.11 -115.92
N ALA A 186 -6.14 -12.96 -116.10
CA ALA A 186 -4.73 -12.63 -115.88
C ALA A 186 -4.23 -11.52 -116.81
N ASN A 187 -4.77 -11.43 -118.03
CA ASN A 187 -4.38 -10.40 -118.99
C ASN A 187 -5.09 -9.05 -118.78
N LEU A 188 -6.08 -8.96 -117.88
CA LEU A 188 -6.67 -7.67 -117.53
C LEU A 188 -5.66 -6.77 -116.83
N SER A 189 -5.59 -5.51 -117.25
CA SER A 189 -4.78 -4.51 -116.54
C SER A 189 -5.39 -4.15 -115.18
N ALA A 190 -4.55 -3.65 -114.27
CA ALA A 190 -4.97 -3.13 -112.97
C ALA A 190 -6.16 -2.15 -113.05
N THR A 191 -6.18 -1.26 -114.05
CA THR A 191 -7.27 -0.28 -114.23
C THR A 191 -8.55 -0.93 -114.75
N GLN A 192 -8.45 -1.99 -115.56
CA GLN A 192 -9.60 -2.77 -116.02
C GLN A 192 -10.21 -3.58 -114.86
N VAL A 193 -9.39 -4.23 -114.04
CA VAL A 193 -9.87 -4.95 -112.85
C VAL A 193 -10.51 -3.98 -111.84
N ALA A 194 -9.92 -2.81 -111.60
CA ALA A 194 -10.52 -1.76 -110.77
C ALA A 194 -11.85 -1.22 -111.33
N ALA A 195 -12.09 -1.33 -112.65
CA ALA A 195 -13.33 -0.89 -113.28
C ALA A 195 -14.48 -1.91 -113.16
N LEU A 196 -14.21 -3.16 -112.78
CA LEU A 196 -15.26 -4.16 -112.54
C LEU A 196 -16.24 -3.66 -111.48
N THR A 197 -17.53 -3.82 -111.72
CA THR A 197 -18.52 -3.46 -110.70
C THR A 197 -18.43 -4.39 -109.48
N THR A 198 -18.84 -3.93 -108.31
CA THR A 198 -18.87 -4.78 -107.11
C THR A 198 -19.76 -6.01 -107.29
N ALA A 199 -20.85 -5.91 -108.04
CA ALA A 199 -21.69 -7.05 -108.41
C ALA A 199 -20.94 -8.06 -109.29
N ALA A 200 -20.16 -7.58 -110.26
CA ALA A 200 -19.31 -8.43 -111.09
C ALA A 200 -18.21 -9.14 -110.29
N VAL A 201 -17.62 -8.47 -109.30
CA VAL A 201 -16.66 -9.09 -108.39
C VAL A 201 -17.33 -10.12 -107.46
N ALA A 202 -18.49 -9.80 -106.89
CA ALA A 202 -19.20 -10.69 -105.96
C ALA A 202 -19.80 -11.95 -106.58
N GLN A 203 -20.39 -11.82 -107.77
CA GLN A 203 -21.19 -12.87 -108.39
C GLN A 203 -20.63 -13.33 -109.73
N GLY A 204 -19.67 -12.58 -110.30
CA GLY A 204 -19.03 -12.90 -111.56
C GLY A 204 -17.72 -13.66 -111.38
N LEU A 205 -16.85 -13.31 -110.43
CA LEU A 205 -15.55 -13.97 -110.28
C LEU A 205 -15.64 -15.30 -109.50
N LYS A 206 -15.22 -16.39 -110.15
CA LYS A 206 -15.01 -17.72 -109.55
C LYS A 206 -13.64 -17.80 -108.89
N THR A 207 -13.44 -18.78 -108.00
CA THR A 207 -12.19 -18.93 -107.23
C THR A 207 -10.95 -19.06 -108.10
N HIS A 208 -10.98 -19.87 -109.16
CA HIS A 208 -9.86 -20.01 -110.11
C HIS A 208 -9.58 -18.72 -110.91
N GLN A 209 -10.60 -17.90 -111.16
CA GLN A 209 -10.42 -16.60 -111.81
C GLN A 209 -9.78 -15.59 -110.85
N VAL A 210 -10.08 -15.68 -109.55
CA VAL A 210 -9.43 -14.86 -108.52
C VAL A 210 -7.97 -15.26 -108.34
N VAL A 211 -7.64 -16.56 -108.36
CA VAL A 211 -6.25 -17.06 -108.40
C VAL A 211 -5.50 -16.54 -109.62
N ALA A 212 -6.18 -16.35 -110.75
CA ALA A 212 -5.57 -15.86 -111.98
C ALA A 212 -5.35 -14.34 -112.01
N LEU A 213 -5.77 -13.58 -110.98
CA LEU A 213 -5.43 -12.16 -110.91
C LEU A 213 -3.92 -12.00 -110.76
N THR A 214 -3.37 -11.00 -111.45
CA THR A 214 -1.99 -10.58 -111.15
C THR A 214 -1.96 -9.81 -109.85
N THR A 215 -0.81 -9.78 -109.18
CA THR A 215 -0.63 -9.02 -107.94
C THR A 215 -0.92 -7.53 -108.09
N ASP A 216 -0.60 -6.94 -109.25
CA ASP A 216 -0.96 -5.55 -109.58
C ASP A 216 -2.48 -5.36 -109.73
N ALA A 217 -3.17 -6.36 -110.29
CA ALA A 217 -4.63 -6.34 -110.42
C ALA A 217 -5.33 -6.51 -109.07
N ALA A 218 -4.82 -7.39 -108.20
CA ALA A 218 -5.28 -7.51 -106.83
C ALA A 218 -5.08 -6.18 -106.07
N ALA A 219 -3.89 -5.55 -106.16
CA ALA A 219 -3.59 -4.25 -105.54
C ALA A 219 -4.50 -3.10 -106.01
N ALA A 220 -5.06 -3.22 -107.22
CA ALA A 220 -5.97 -2.25 -107.80
C ALA A 220 -7.42 -2.37 -107.32
N LEU A 221 -7.79 -3.48 -106.67
CA LEU A 221 -9.13 -3.65 -106.10
C LEU A 221 -9.46 -2.51 -105.12
N SER A 222 -10.62 -1.89 -105.34
CA SER A 222 -11.18 -0.93 -104.41
C SER A 222 -11.69 -1.61 -103.15
N SER A 223 -11.85 -0.83 -102.06
CA SER A 223 -12.46 -1.31 -100.82
C SER A 223 -13.82 -1.96 -101.02
N ALA A 224 -14.65 -1.40 -101.92
CA ALA A 224 -15.98 -1.93 -102.20
C ALA A 224 -15.92 -3.27 -102.96
N GLN A 225 -14.94 -3.44 -103.86
CA GLN A 225 -14.73 -4.70 -104.58
C GLN A 225 -14.14 -5.77 -103.67
N ALA A 226 -13.16 -5.43 -102.83
CA ALA A 226 -12.60 -6.35 -101.85
C ALA A 226 -13.68 -6.84 -100.86
N ALA A 227 -14.53 -5.94 -100.35
CA ALA A 227 -15.67 -6.30 -99.51
C ALA A 227 -16.70 -7.19 -100.23
N ALA A 228 -16.79 -7.10 -101.56
CA ALA A 228 -17.73 -7.85 -102.37
C ALA A 228 -17.29 -9.29 -102.66
N LEU A 229 -16.00 -9.64 -102.51
CA LEU A 229 -15.49 -11.00 -102.72
C LEU A 229 -16.20 -12.03 -101.83
N SER A 230 -16.49 -13.23 -102.32
CA SER A 230 -16.98 -14.29 -101.41
C SER A 230 -15.87 -14.76 -100.46
N THR A 231 -16.22 -15.44 -99.36
CA THR A 231 -15.24 -16.07 -98.46
C THR A 231 -14.35 -17.07 -99.19
N ALA A 232 -14.92 -17.82 -100.15
CA ALA A 232 -14.17 -18.75 -101.00
C ALA A 232 -13.19 -18.02 -101.94
N ASN A 233 -13.56 -16.83 -102.45
CA ASN A 233 -12.63 -16.01 -103.24
C ASN A 233 -11.50 -15.46 -102.39
N VAL A 234 -11.79 -14.98 -101.17
CA VAL A 234 -10.76 -14.48 -100.24
C VAL A 234 -9.80 -15.60 -99.84
N ALA A 235 -10.31 -16.80 -99.52
CA ALA A 235 -9.48 -17.98 -99.23
C ALA A 235 -8.65 -18.46 -100.44
N ALA A 236 -9.09 -18.16 -101.66
CA ALA A 236 -8.40 -18.53 -102.90
C ALA A 236 -7.35 -17.50 -103.36
N LEU A 237 -7.31 -16.29 -102.81
CA LEU A 237 -6.27 -15.31 -103.14
C LEU A 237 -4.88 -15.88 -102.84
N GLU A 238 -3.93 -15.69 -103.75
CA GLU A 238 -2.55 -16.03 -103.45
C GLU A 238 -2.00 -15.10 -102.37
N THR A 239 -0.99 -15.56 -101.63
CA THR A 239 -0.38 -14.80 -100.53
C THR A 239 0.20 -13.46 -101.00
N ALA A 240 0.82 -13.45 -102.18
CA ALA A 240 1.33 -12.23 -102.81
C ALA A 240 0.22 -11.22 -103.14
N ASP A 241 -0.92 -11.70 -103.64
CA ASP A 241 -2.05 -10.86 -104.03
C ASP A 241 -2.74 -10.24 -102.81
N LEU A 242 -2.91 -11.03 -101.75
CA LEU A 242 -3.45 -10.54 -100.49
C LEU A 242 -2.51 -9.49 -99.87
N ALA A 243 -1.19 -9.75 -99.87
CA ALA A 243 -0.19 -8.81 -99.38
C ALA A 243 -0.17 -7.50 -100.17
N ALA A 244 -0.52 -7.52 -101.45
CA ALA A 244 -0.57 -6.33 -102.30
C ALA A 244 -1.84 -5.49 -102.12
N LEU A 245 -2.88 -6.01 -101.44
CA LEU A 245 -4.10 -5.25 -101.17
C LEU A 245 -3.81 -4.00 -100.31
N LYS A 246 -4.47 -2.90 -100.63
CA LYS A 246 -4.38 -1.69 -99.80
C LYS A 246 -5.00 -1.95 -98.42
N THR A 247 -4.49 -1.27 -97.40
CA THR A 247 -5.03 -1.34 -96.03
C THR A 247 -6.53 -0.99 -95.97
N ALA A 248 -7.00 -0.07 -96.81
CA ALA A 248 -8.41 0.25 -96.94
C ALA A 248 -9.27 -0.90 -97.53
N ALA A 249 -8.68 -1.77 -98.35
CA ALA A 249 -9.34 -2.96 -98.88
C ALA A 249 -9.40 -4.06 -97.83
N ILE A 250 -8.29 -4.30 -97.13
CA ILE A 250 -8.25 -5.21 -95.97
C ILE A 250 -9.28 -4.80 -94.92
N ARG A 251 -9.34 -3.52 -94.54
CA ARG A 251 -10.33 -2.99 -93.57
C ARG A 251 -11.79 -3.10 -94.02
N ALA A 252 -12.03 -3.23 -95.33
CA ALA A 252 -13.38 -3.35 -95.88
C ALA A 252 -13.90 -4.80 -95.88
N LEU A 253 -13.03 -5.80 -95.66
CA LEU A 253 -13.43 -7.20 -95.52
C LEU A 253 -14.35 -7.38 -94.31
N SER A 254 -15.36 -8.23 -94.44
CA SER A 254 -16.21 -8.69 -93.34
C SER A 254 -15.46 -9.66 -92.42
N SER A 255 -16.00 -9.87 -91.21
CA SER A 255 -15.48 -10.85 -90.26
C SER A 255 -15.43 -12.27 -90.84
N SER A 256 -16.43 -12.67 -91.63
CA SER A 256 -16.45 -13.98 -92.28
C SER A 256 -15.39 -14.12 -93.38
N GLN A 257 -15.09 -13.04 -94.11
CA GLN A 257 -14.02 -13.03 -95.12
C GLN A 257 -12.64 -13.10 -94.46
N VAL A 258 -12.42 -12.33 -93.40
CA VAL A 258 -11.17 -12.38 -92.63
C VAL A 258 -11.01 -13.75 -91.94
N GLY A 259 -12.10 -14.34 -91.44
CA GLY A 259 -12.10 -15.69 -90.86
C GLY A 259 -11.89 -16.82 -91.87
N ALA A 260 -12.06 -16.56 -93.17
CA ALA A 260 -11.78 -17.52 -94.23
C ALA A 260 -10.31 -17.51 -94.69
N LEU A 261 -9.49 -16.58 -94.19
CA LEU A 261 -8.07 -16.54 -94.49
C LEU A 261 -7.38 -17.82 -93.97
N THR A 262 -6.52 -18.38 -94.79
CA THR A 262 -5.60 -19.45 -94.38
C THR A 262 -4.49 -18.90 -93.50
N THR A 263 -3.79 -19.76 -92.76
CA THR A 263 -2.66 -19.34 -91.92
C THR A 263 -1.54 -18.71 -92.74
N ASP A 264 -1.27 -19.23 -93.95
CA ASP A 264 -0.24 -18.70 -94.86
C ASP A 264 -0.62 -17.30 -95.36
N GLN A 265 -1.91 -17.07 -95.60
CA GLN A 265 -2.45 -15.76 -95.95
C GLN A 265 -2.36 -14.77 -94.79
N VAL A 266 -2.59 -15.20 -93.54
CA VAL A 266 -2.43 -14.35 -92.37
C VAL A 266 -0.96 -13.94 -92.18
N VAL A 267 -0.02 -14.87 -92.37
CA VAL A 267 1.43 -14.59 -92.35
C VAL A 267 1.85 -13.65 -93.48
N ALA A 268 1.19 -13.72 -94.63
CA ALA A 268 1.51 -12.86 -95.78
C ALA A 268 1.08 -11.40 -95.60
N LEU A 269 0.18 -11.09 -94.65
CA LEU A 269 -0.20 -9.72 -94.37
C LEU A 269 0.99 -8.93 -93.82
N SER A 270 1.19 -7.72 -94.34
CA SER A 270 2.15 -6.79 -93.76
C SER A 270 1.68 -6.28 -92.40
N THR A 271 2.63 -5.87 -91.56
CA THR A 271 2.37 -5.22 -90.26
C THR A 271 1.37 -4.07 -90.35
N THR A 272 1.42 -3.27 -91.43
CA THR A 272 0.48 -2.15 -91.64
C THR A 272 -0.94 -2.63 -92.00
N GLN A 273 -1.08 -3.76 -92.70
CA GLN A 273 -2.38 -4.36 -92.99
C GLN A 273 -2.99 -4.99 -91.75
N VAL A 274 -2.20 -5.71 -90.95
CA VAL A 274 -2.65 -6.26 -89.66
C VAL A 274 -3.07 -5.13 -88.71
N ALA A 275 -2.30 -4.04 -88.63
CA ALA A 275 -2.65 -2.86 -87.83
C ALA A 275 -3.91 -2.13 -88.34
N ALA A 276 -4.28 -2.29 -89.60
CA ALA A 276 -5.48 -1.67 -90.20
C ALA A 276 -6.77 -2.47 -89.97
N LEU A 277 -6.67 -3.68 -89.41
CA LEU A 277 -7.84 -4.47 -89.03
C LEU A 277 -8.71 -3.70 -88.01
N VAL A 278 -9.98 -4.09 -87.92
CA VAL A 278 -10.91 -3.59 -86.91
C VAL A 278 -11.41 -4.73 -86.00
N SER A 279 -12.00 -4.38 -84.85
CA SER A 279 -12.44 -5.34 -83.83
C SER A 279 -13.41 -6.40 -84.38
N SER A 280 -14.32 -6.03 -85.28
CA SER A 280 -15.24 -7.00 -85.91
C SER A 280 -14.50 -8.04 -86.75
N GLN A 281 -13.41 -7.65 -87.42
CA GLN A 281 -12.60 -8.56 -88.24
C GLN A 281 -11.78 -9.50 -87.38
N ALA A 282 -11.20 -9.00 -86.28
CA ALA A 282 -10.45 -9.80 -85.33
C ALA A 282 -11.33 -10.88 -84.66
N ALA A 283 -12.62 -10.58 -84.39
CA ALA A 283 -13.57 -11.57 -83.90
C ALA A 283 -13.85 -12.71 -84.90
N GLY A 284 -13.61 -12.48 -86.19
CA GLY A 284 -13.71 -13.50 -87.24
C GLY A 284 -12.50 -14.43 -87.33
N LEU A 285 -11.35 -14.06 -86.78
CA LEU A 285 -10.13 -14.88 -86.84
C LEU A 285 -10.25 -16.13 -85.94
N GLY A 286 -10.06 -17.31 -86.54
CA GLY A 286 -9.94 -18.56 -85.78
C GLY A 286 -8.67 -18.61 -84.94
N THR A 287 -8.58 -19.59 -84.03
CA THR A 287 -7.42 -19.77 -83.15
C THR A 287 -6.12 -20.06 -83.91
N ASP A 288 -6.19 -20.80 -85.01
CA ASP A 288 -5.01 -21.05 -85.85
C ASP A 288 -4.53 -19.78 -86.56
N ALA A 289 -5.46 -18.93 -87.02
CA ALA A 289 -5.12 -17.64 -87.60
C ALA A 289 -4.46 -16.71 -86.58
N ILE A 290 -5.00 -16.62 -85.36
CA ILE A 290 -4.39 -15.84 -84.26
C ILE A 290 -2.97 -16.36 -83.94
N ARG A 291 -2.77 -17.67 -83.90
CA ARG A 291 -1.46 -18.28 -83.67
C ARG A 291 -0.47 -18.04 -84.84
N ALA A 292 -0.97 -17.86 -86.05
CA ALA A 292 -0.16 -17.58 -87.24
C ALA A 292 0.30 -16.11 -87.35
N ILE A 293 -0.30 -15.16 -86.62
CA ILE A 293 0.13 -13.75 -86.61
C ILE A 293 1.57 -13.65 -86.10
N GLU A 294 2.47 -13.03 -86.87
CA GLU A 294 3.85 -12.83 -86.44
C GLU A 294 3.93 -11.92 -85.19
N THR A 295 4.93 -12.11 -84.33
CA THR A 295 5.12 -11.30 -83.11
C THR A 295 5.22 -9.81 -83.42
N ARG A 296 5.88 -9.44 -84.52
CA ARG A 296 5.97 -8.06 -85.02
C ARG A 296 4.61 -7.46 -85.36
N ASP A 297 3.74 -8.26 -85.97
CA ASP A 297 2.42 -7.80 -86.39
C ASP A 297 1.46 -7.69 -85.20
N LEU A 298 1.56 -8.65 -84.28
CA LEU A 298 0.81 -8.62 -83.03
C LEU A 298 1.22 -7.43 -82.15
N ALA A 299 2.49 -7.03 -82.15
CA ALA A 299 2.96 -5.83 -81.44
C ALA A 299 2.41 -4.52 -82.03
N ALA A 300 2.04 -4.52 -83.32
CA ALA A 300 1.51 -3.36 -84.04
C ALA A 300 -0.03 -3.30 -84.08
N ILE A 301 -0.73 -4.34 -83.63
CA ILE A 301 -2.18 -4.39 -83.65
C ILE A 301 -2.78 -3.40 -82.63
N GLY A 302 -3.93 -2.82 -82.97
CA GLY A 302 -4.58 -1.83 -82.10
C GLY A 302 -5.10 -2.43 -80.78
N THR A 303 -5.01 -1.67 -79.69
CA THR A 303 -5.54 -2.07 -78.38
C THR A 303 -7.05 -2.32 -78.39
N SER A 304 -7.79 -1.66 -79.27
CA SER A 304 -9.23 -1.91 -79.49
C SER A 304 -9.50 -3.33 -79.97
N ILE A 305 -8.62 -3.92 -80.80
CA ILE A 305 -8.70 -5.32 -81.20
C ILE A 305 -8.39 -6.23 -80.01
N ILE A 306 -7.26 -6.00 -79.34
CA ILE A 306 -6.81 -6.82 -78.21
C ILE A 306 -7.89 -6.92 -77.13
N SER A 307 -8.56 -5.80 -76.82
CA SER A 307 -9.64 -5.74 -75.82
C SER A 307 -10.88 -6.60 -76.17
N THR A 308 -11.05 -6.94 -77.45
CA THR A 308 -12.19 -7.72 -77.97
C THR A 308 -11.87 -9.18 -78.27
N LEU A 309 -10.61 -9.61 -78.11
CA LEU A 309 -10.24 -11.01 -78.30
C LEU A 309 -10.98 -11.91 -77.29
N SER A 310 -11.47 -13.04 -77.76
CA SER A 310 -12.09 -14.05 -76.91
C SER A 310 -11.04 -14.74 -76.03
N SER A 311 -11.48 -15.37 -74.93
CA SER A 311 -10.59 -16.20 -74.10
C SER A 311 -9.93 -17.33 -74.90
N THR A 312 -10.64 -17.92 -75.86
CA THR A 312 -10.09 -18.97 -76.74
C THR A 312 -9.02 -18.44 -77.68
N GLN A 313 -9.17 -17.22 -78.22
CA GLN A 313 -8.16 -16.57 -79.05
C GLN A 313 -6.91 -16.20 -78.23
N ILE A 314 -7.08 -15.67 -77.02
CA ILE A 314 -5.96 -15.36 -76.10
C ILE A 314 -5.21 -16.65 -75.71
N THR A 315 -5.95 -17.74 -75.47
CA THR A 315 -5.39 -19.08 -75.16
C THR A 315 -4.55 -19.64 -76.31
N ALA A 316 -4.87 -19.26 -77.55
CA ALA A 316 -4.21 -19.73 -78.76
C ALA A 316 -2.89 -19.01 -79.04
N LEU A 317 -2.67 -17.83 -78.46
CA LEU A 317 -1.39 -17.13 -78.55
C LEU A 317 -0.26 -18.01 -77.99
N SER A 318 0.87 -18.02 -78.67
CA SER A 318 2.10 -18.61 -78.14
C SER A 318 2.67 -17.76 -77.00
N THR A 319 3.60 -18.34 -76.25
CA THR A 319 4.34 -17.62 -75.21
C THR A 319 5.10 -16.42 -75.79
N ASP A 320 5.76 -16.59 -76.94
CA ASP A 320 6.51 -15.53 -77.62
C ASP A 320 5.59 -14.40 -78.12
N GLN A 321 4.40 -14.76 -78.61
CA GLN A 321 3.38 -13.78 -79.00
C GLN A 321 2.92 -12.94 -77.81
N VAL A 322 2.62 -13.56 -76.66
CA VAL A 322 2.24 -12.82 -75.45
C VAL A 322 3.37 -11.93 -74.95
N ALA A 323 4.62 -12.44 -74.93
CA ALA A 323 5.80 -11.67 -74.55
C ALA A 323 6.03 -10.45 -75.47
N SER A 324 5.71 -10.57 -76.77
CA SER A 324 5.86 -9.48 -77.75
C SER A 324 4.82 -8.36 -77.64
N LEU A 325 3.73 -8.57 -76.90
CA LEU A 325 2.69 -7.54 -76.71
C LEU A 325 3.24 -6.35 -75.93
N ASN A 326 3.04 -5.13 -76.43
CA ASN A 326 3.41 -3.94 -75.67
C ASN A 326 2.52 -3.76 -74.42
N SER A 327 2.97 -2.92 -73.47
CA SER A 327 2.24 -2.59 -72.24
C SER A 327 0.78 -2.16 -72.48
N ALA A 328 0.52 -1.35 -73.52
CA ALA A 328 -0.83 -0.88 -73.80
C ALA A 328 -1.76 -2.01 -74.27
N ALA A 329 -1.23 -2.98 -75.02
CA ALA A 329 -1.96 -4.18 -75.44
C ALA A 329 -2.30 -5.07 -74.24
N ILE A 330 -1.32 -5.34 -73.36
CA ILE A 330 -1.58 -6.11 -72.13
C ILE A 330 -2.60 -5.40 -71.23
N GLY A 331 -2.46 -4.09 -71.04
CA GLY A 331 -3.42 -3.27 -70.28
C GLY A 331 -4.81 -3.18 -70.92
N ALA A 332 -4.95 -3.48 -72.20
CA ALA A 332 -6.25 -3.50 -72.90
C ALA A 332 -6.99 -4.85 -72.79
N LEU A 333 -6.33 -5.92 -72.35
CA LEU A 333 -6.97 -7.23 -72.17
C LEU A 333 -8.12 -7.15 -71.16
N SER A 334 -9.26 -7.74 -71.49
CA SER A 334 -10.37 -7.81 -70.55
C SER A 334 -10.03 -8.72 -69.36
N THR A 335 -10.65 -8.47 -68.20
CA THR A 335 -10.50 -9.34 -67.02
C THR A 335 -10.92 -10.78 -67.31
N THR A 336 -11.97 -10.99 -68.11
CA THR A 336 -12.40 -12.32 -68.59
C THR A 336 -11.35 -12.95 -69.50
N GLY A 337 -10.74 -12.15 -70.38
CA GLY A 337 -9.66 -12.60 -71.27
C GLY A 337 -8.42 -13.03 -70.49
N ILE A 338 -8.08 -12.35 -69.40
CA ILE A 338 -7.00 -12.75 -68.51
C ILE A 338 -7.37 -14.02 -67.74
N ALA A 339 -8.52 -14.03 -67.05
CA ALA A 339 -8.93 -15.13 -66.16
C ALA A 339 -9.09 -16.47 -66.88
N ASN A 340 -9.62 -16.45 -68.10
CA ASN A 340 -9.96 -17.66 -68.85
C ASN A 340 -9.10 -17.86 -70.09
N GLY A 341 -8.22 -16.90 -70.43
CA GLY A 341 -7.46 -16.92 -71.68
C GLY A 341 -5.94 -17.03 -71.51
N LEU A 342 -5.35 -16.49 -70.43
CA LEU A 342 -3.91 -16.62 -70.21
C LEU A 342 -3.58 -17.92 -69.45
N LYS A 343 -2.67 -18.71 -70.02
CA LYS A 343 -2.04 -19.89 -69.41
C LYS A 343 -0.86 -19.47 -68.53
N THR A 344 -0.52 -20.34 -67.58
CA THR A 344 0.60 -20.15 -66.64
C THR A 344 1.92 -19.82 -67.34
N ASN A 345 2.26 -20.52 -68.43
CA ASN A 345 3.48 -20.26 -69.20
C ASN A 345 3.43 -18.96 -70.02
N GLN A 346 2.25 -18.44 -70.35
CA GLN A 346 2.10 -17.13 -70.99
C GLN A 346 2.24 -16.01 -69.96
N VAL A 347 1.72 -16.20 -68.74
CA VAL A 347 1.91 -15.24 -67.63
C VAL A 347 3.39 -15.16 -67.23
N ALA A 348 4.09 -16.29 -67.16
CA ALA A 348 5.52 -16.34 -66.85
C ALA A 348 6.39 -15.57 -67.84
N ALA A 349 5.95 -15.43 -69.10
CA ALA A 349 6.70 -14.71 -70.12
C ALA A 349 6.41 -13.21 -70.19
N LEU A 350 5.53 -12.70 -69.32
CA LEU A 350 5.29 -11.27 -69.18
C LEU A 350 6.43 -10.63 -68.37
N ALA A 351 6.91 -9.49 -68.84
CA ALA A 351 7.92 -8.69 -68.17
C ALA A 351 7.29 -7.63 -67.25
N SER A 352 8.12 -7.06 -66.37
CA SER A 352 7.74 -6.08 -65.34
C SER A 352 6.89 -4.91 -65.87
N HIS A 353 7.23 -4.38 -67.05
CA HIS A 353 6.53 -3.24 -67.67
C HIS A 353 5.13 -3.62 -68.22
N GLN A 354 4.90 -4.90 -68.52
CA GLN A 354 3.59 -5.41 -68.91
C GLN A 354 2.70 -5.59 -67.68
N PHE A 355 3.23 -6.12 -66.58
CA PHE A 355 2.52 -6.17 -65.29
C PHE A 355 2.17 -4.77 -64.77
N ALA A 356 3.06 -3.79 -64.94
CA ALA A 356 2.80 -2.40 -64.54
C ALA A 356 1.65 -1.74 -65.32
N ALA A 357 1.35 -2.24 -66.53
CA ALA A 357 0.26 -1.75 -67.35
C ALA A 357 -1.11 -2.35 -66.99
N MET A 358 -1.11 -3.44 -66.19
CA MET A 358 -2.34 -4.07 -65.71
C MET A 358 -2.90 -3.28 -64.52
N ASN A 359 -4.22 -3.09 -64.51
CA ASN A 359 -4.95 -2.56 -63.36
C ASN A 359 -5.21 -3.66 -62.31
N ALA A 360 -5.70 -3.25 -61.14
CA ALA A 360 -5.93 -4.16 -60.02
C ALA A 360 -6.93 -5.29 -60.33
N LEU A 361 -7.96 -5.03 -61.13
CA LEU A 361 -8.95 -6.04 -61.51
C LEU A 361 -8.37 -7.07 -62.49
N GLN A 362 -7.49 -6.63 -63.39
CA GLN A 362 -6.78 -7.49 -64.33
C GLN A 362 -5.81 -8.43 -63.60
N VAL A 363 -5.02 -7.92 -62.66
CA VAL A 363 -4.12 -8.75 -61.85
C VAL A 363 -4.91 -9.70 -60.96
N ALA A 364 -5.98 -9.22 -60.32
CA ALA A 364 -6.88 -10.07 -59.55
C ALA A 364 -7.58 -11.13 -60.43
N ALA A 365 -7.71 -10.94 -61.74
CA ALA A 365 -8.28 -11.92 -62.64
C ALA A 365 -7.34 -13.11 -62.92
N LEU A 366 -6.03 -12.98 -62.69
CA LEU A 366 -5.08 -14.09 -62.85
C LEU A 366 -5.43 -15.27 -61.93
N SER A 367 -5.18 -16.49 -62.38
CA SER A 367 -5.28 -17.67 -61.51
C SER A 367 -4.20 -17.66 -60.43
N THR A 368 -4.36 -18.48 -59.38
CA THR A 368 -3.32 -18.68 -58.37
C THR A 368 -2.02 -19.18 -58.99
N ASP A 369 -2.12 -20.10 -59.96
CA ASP A 369 -0.97 -20.63 -60.69
C ASP A 369 -0.32 -19.54 -61.56
N GLY A 370 -1.13 -18.65 -62.15
CA GLY A 370 -0.64 -17.49 -62.89
C GLY A 370 0.17 -16.55 -62.01
N ILE A 371 -0.31 -16.23 -60.81
CA ILE A 371 0.42 -15.41 -59.83
C ILE A 371 1.71 -16.09 -59.38
N ALA A 372 1.66 -17.40 -59.07
CA ALA A 372 2.83 -18.18 -58.70
C ALA A 372 3.89 -18.25 -59.83
N ALA A 373 3.46 -18.17 -61.09
CA ALA A 373 4.34 -18.26 -62.26
C ALA A 373 4.97 -16.93 -62.69
N ILE A 374 4.58 -15.80 -62.10
CA ILE A 374 5.26 -14.52 -62.33
C ILE A 374 6.74 -14.68 -61.94
N GLU A 375 7.68 -14.40 -62.83
CA GLU A 375 9.09 -14.49 -62.46
C GLU A 375 9.39 -13.53 -61.29
N THR A 376 10.26 -13.94 -60.37
CA THR A 376 10.56 -13.19 -59.15
C THR A 376 10.87 -11.73 -59.45
N ASN A 377 11.70 -11.46 -60.46
CA ASN A 377 12.07 -10.11 -60.89
C ASN A 377 10.89 -9.28 -61.41
N ASP A 378 9.94 -9.92 -62.11
CA ASP A 378 8.81 -9.26 -62.75
C ASP A 378 7.65 -8.94 -61.82
N LEU A 379 7.58 -9.60 -60.66
CA LEU A 379 6.62 -9.29 -59.60
C LEU A 379 6.70 -7.83 -59.14
N ARG A 380 7.91 -7.22 -59.20
CA ARG A 380 8.10 -5.80 -58.87
C ARG A 380 7.43 -4.84 -59.85
N GLY A 381 7.07 -5.32 -61.05
CA GLY A 381 6.26 -4.59 -62.00
C GLY A 381 4.83 -4.33 -61.51
N LEU A 382 4.31 -5.13 -60.58
CA LEU A 382 2.97 -4.95 -60.05
C LEU A 382 2.84 -3.64 -59.26
N THR A 383 1.84 -2.84 -59.62
CA THR A 383 1.52 -1.61 -58.89
C THR A 383 1.00 -1.92 -57.48
N THR A 384 1.11 -0.97 -56.56
CA THR A 384 0.56 -1.11 -55.21
C THR A 384 -0.95 -1.34 -55.21
N ALA A 385 -1.68 -0.74 -56.15
CA ALA A 385 -3.10 -0.99 -56.35
C ALA A 385 -3.37 -2.45 -56.77
N ALA A 386 -2.51 -3.02 -57.62
CA ALA A 386 -2.60 -4.43 -58.00
C ALA A 386 -2.31 -5.37 -56.84
N ILE A 387 -1.26 -5.10 -56.06
CA ILE A 387 -0.93 -5.87 -54.85
C ILE A 387 -2.07 -5.81 -53.82
N ALA A 388 -2.65 -4.64 -53.58
CA ALA A 388 -3.80 -4.47 -52.69
C ALA A 388 -5.05 -5.23 -53.17
N GLY A 389 -5.20 -5.40 -54.48
CA GLY A 389 -6.30 -6.12 -55.12
C GLY A 389 -6.14 -7.64 -55.15
N LEU A 390 -4.98 -8.19 -54.76
CA LEU A 390 -4.77 -9.63 -54.72
C LEU A 390 -5.70 -10.29 -53.70
N ARG A 391 -6.29 -11.42 -54.10
CA ARG A 391 -7.08 -12.28 -53.21
C ARG A 391 -6.16 -13.07 -52.29
N THR A 392 -6.66 -13.49 -51.13
CA THR A 392 -5.89 -14.27 -50.14
C THR A 392 -5.26 -15.52 -50.74
N ALA A 393 -5.98 -16.27 -51.57
CA ALA A 393 -5.46 -17.45 -52.26
C ALA A 393 -4.32 -17.13 -53.25
N GLN A 394 -4.35 -15.94 -53.88
CA GLN A 394 -3.28 -15.51 -54.79
C GLN A 394 -2.03 -15.12 -54.01
N VAL A 395 -2.17 -14.43 -52.88
CA VAL A 395 -1.06 -14.11 -51.98
C VAL A 395 -0.44 -15.39 -51.39
N ALA A 396 -1.28 -16.38 -51.02
CA ALA A 396 -0.84 -17.69 -50.55
C ALA A 396 -0.09 -18.53 -51.60
N ALA A 397 -0.26 -18.20 -52.88
CA ALA A 397 0.39 -18.86 -54.00
C ALA A 397 1.77 -18.28 -54.33
N LEU A 398 2.10 -17.08 -53.81
CA LEU A 398 3.44 -16.51 -53.98
C LEU A 398 4.51 -17.44 -53.35
N SER A 399 5.65 -17.58 -54.01
CA SER A 399 6.82 -18.25 -53.42
C SER A 399 7.45 -17.37 -52.33
N THR A 400 8.32 -17.96 -51.52
CA THR A 400 9.15 -17.19 -50.56
C THR A 400 10.01 -16.15 -51.26
N ASP A 401 10.61 -16.51 -52.39
CA ASP A 401 11.49 -15.61 -53.15
C ASP A 401 10.71 -14.43 -53.75
N GLN A 402 9.48 -14.69 -54.20
CA GLN A 402 8.56 -13.66 -54.67
C GLN A 402 8.19 -12.68 -53.55
N VAL A 403 7.85 -13.19 -52.36
CA VAL A 403 7.52 -12.34 -51.20
C VAL A 403 8.75 -11.54 -50.76
N ALA A 404 9.94 -12.14 -50.74
CA ALA A 404 11.19 -11.46 -50.42
C ALA A 404 11.54 -10.34 -51.43
N ASN A 405 11.14 -10.48 -52.70
CA ASN A 405 11.40 -9.47 -53.73
C ASN A 405 10.37 -8.33 -53.76
N LEU A 406 9.30 -8.38 -52.97
CA LEU A 406 8.37 -7.26 -52.84
C LEU A 406 9.09 -6.05 -52.22
N SER A 407 8.87 -4.87 -52.81
CA SER A 407 9.31 -3.62 -52.20
C SER A 407 8.53 -3.32 -50.92
N SER A 408 9.12 -2.51 -50.02
CA SER A 408 8.46 -2.06 -48.79
C SER A 408 7.09 -1.42 -49.04
N VAL A 409 6.94 -0.65 -50.12
CA VAL A 409 5.67 -0.02 -50.50
C VAL A 409 4.64 -1.04 -50.99
N GLN A 410 5.08 -2.12 -51.67
CA GLN A 410 4.20 -3.21 -52.06
C GLN A 410 3.76 -4.05 -50.86
N VAL A 411 4.68 -4.34 -49.91
CA VAL A 411 4.31 -5.01 -48.65
C VAL A 411 3.30 -4.17 -47.87
N ALA A 412 3.52 -2.86 -47.76
CA ALA A 412 2.56 -1.94 -47.13
C ALA A 412 1.19 -1.89 -47.83
N ALA A 413 1.13 -2.22 -49.14
CA ALA A 413 -0.11 -2.26 -49.90
C ALA A 413 -0.92 -3.56 -49.71
N LEU A 414 -0.34 -4.62 -49.13
CA LEU A 414 -1.06 -5.87 -48.86
C LEU A 414 -2.26 -5.61 -47.95
N SER A 415 -3.42 -6.15 -48.31
CA SER A 415 -4.60 -6.04 -47.45
C SER A 415 -4.41 -6.79 -46.13
N THR A 416 -5.12 -6.39 -45.08
CA THR A 416 -5.09 -7.10 -43.79
C THR A 416 -5.54 -8.55 -43.92
N ALA A 417 -6.48 -8.84 -44.82
CA ALA A 417 -6.89 -10.21 -45.13
C ALA A 417 -5.75 -11.01 -45.81
N ALA A 418 -4.99 -10.39 -46.71
CA ALA A 418 -3.83 -11.01 -47.32
C ALA A 418 -2.74 -11.33 -46.29
N ILE A 419 -2.47 -10.44 -45.33
CA ILE A 419 -1.53 -10.71 -44.23
C ILE A 419 -2.06 -11.82 -43.30
N ALA A 420 -3.32 -11.75 -42.88
CA ALA A 420 -3.89 -12.64 -41.88
C ALA A 420 -4.15 -14.08 -42.38
N GLN A 421 -4.55 -14.21 -43.66
CA GLN A 421 -5.05 -15.49 -44.23
C GLN A 421 -4.36 -15.88 -45.54
N GLY A 422 -3.65 -14.94 -46.18
CA GLY A 422 -2.92 -15.22 -47.41
C GLY A 422 -1.49 -15.70 -47.13
N LEU A 423 -0.71 -14.95 -46.34
CA LEU A 423 0.68 -15.28 -46.08
C LEU A 423 0.84 -16.45 -45.08
N LYS A 424 1.58 -17.46 -45.51
CA LYS A 424 2.05 -18.59 -44.69
C LYS A 424 3.26 -18.17 -43.86
N THR A 425 3.57 -18.93 -42.81
CA THR A 425 4.67 -18.61 -41.88
C THR A 425 6.04 -18.48 -42.57
N HIS A 426 6.37 -19.35 -43.52
CA HIS A 426 7.61 -19.26 -44.30
C HIS A 426 7.64 -18.04 -45.24
N GLN A 427 6.49 -17.55 -45.69
CA GLN A 427 6.42 -16.32 -46.48
C GLN A 427 6.57 -15.08 -45.58
N ILE A 428 6.06 -15.12 -44.35
CA ILE A 428 6.30 -14.06 -43.36
C ILE A 428 7.79 -14.00 -42.97
N ALA A 429 8.42 -15.15 -42.73
CA ALA A 429 9.85 -15.23 -42.46
C ALA A 429 10.71 -14.77 -43.66
N ALA A 430 10.17 -14.82 -44.88
CA ALA A 430 10.85 -14.34 -46.08
C ALA A 430 10.67 -12.83 -46.32
N LEU A 431 9.92 -12.11 -45.48
CA LEU A 431 9.87 -10.65 -45.57
C LEU A 431 11.27 -10.09 -45.34
N THR A 432 11.63 -9.05 -46.07
CA THR A 432 12.84 -8.31 -45.76
C THR A 432 12.60 -7.41 -44.55
N VAL A 433 13.68 -7.04 -43.85
CA VAL A 433 13.66 -6.04 -42.76
C VAL A 433 12.90 -4.77 -43.16
N ALA A 434 13.09 -4.29 -44.40
CA ALA A 434 12.38 -3.12 -44.93
C ALA A 434 10.89 -3.39 -45.20
N GLY A 435 10.54 -4.61 -45.61
CA GLY A 435 9.16 -5.06 -45.77
C GLY A 435 8.43 -5.17 -44.44
N ALA A 436 9.04 -5.83 -43.45
CA ALA A 436 8.49 -5.92 -42.10
C ALA A 436 8.30 -4.53 -41.48
N GLY A 437 9.31 -3.65 -41.57
CA GLY A 437 9.22 -2.27 -41.07
C GLY A 437 8.17 -1.41 -41.78
N ALA A 438 7.72 -1.80 -42.98
CA ALA A 438 6.66 -1.10 -43.71
C ALA A 438 5.24 -1.55 -43.30
N LEU A 439 5.09 -2.59 -42.49
CA LEU A 439 3.79 -3.02 -41.97
C LEU A 439 3.18 -1.90 -41.10
N SER A 440 1.97 -1.50 -41.47
CA SER A 440 1.16 -0.59 -40.67
C SER A 440 0.70 -1.24 -39.36
N SER A 441 0.25 -0.42 -38.40
CA SER A 441 -0.33 -0.91 -37.16
C SER A 441 -1.53 -1.84 -37.38
N VAL A 442 -2.35 -1.57 -38.40
CA VAL A 442 -3.52 -2.40 -38.72
C VAL A 442 -3.10 -3.75 -39.31
N GLN A 443 -2.05 -3.77 -40.15
CA GLN A 443 -1.49 -5.02 -40.68
C GLN A 443 -0.80 -5.84 -39.59
N ALA A 444 -0.07 -5.20 -38.66
CA ALA A 444 0.54 -5.88 -37.53
C ALA A 444 -0.51 -6.55 -36.63
N THR A 445 -1.63 -5.89 -36.34
CA THR A 445 -2.75 -6.52 -35.61
C THR A 445 -3.37 -7.69 -36.39
N ALA A 446 -3.31 -7.69 -37.72
CA ALA A 446 -3.86 -8.75 -38.55
C ALA A 446 -3.01 -10.03 -38.58
N LEU A 447 -1.73 -9.98 -38.18
CA LEU A 447 -0.86 -11.16 -38.12
C LEU A 447 -1.45 -12.22 -37.16
N SER A 448 -1.47 -13.49 -37.57
CA SER A 448 -1.78 -14.56 -36.60
C SER A 448 -0.64 -14.73 -35.59
N THR A 449 -0.90 -15.41 -34.47
CA THR A 449 0.15 -15.77 -33.50
C THR A 449 1.27 -16.59 -34.14
N ALA A 450 0.94 -17.48 -35.09
CA ALA A 450 1.92 -18.24 -35.85
C ALA A 450 2.74 -17.35 -36.80
N ASN A 451 2.14 -16.31 -37.39
CA ASN A 451 2.89 -15.35 -38.20
C ASN A 451 3.85 -14.52 -37.33
N VAL A 452 3.41 -14.06 -36.15
CA VAL A 452 4.28 -13.33 -35.22
C VAL A 452 5.45 -14.20 -34.76
N ALA A 453 5.21 -15.46 -34.40
CA ALA A 453 6.27 -16.40 -34.03
C ALA A 453 7.23 -16.73 -35.19
N ALA A 454 6.80 -16.54 -36.45
CA ALA A 454 7.60 -16.79 -37.64
C ALA A 454 8.43 -15.58 -38.11
N LEU A 455 8.19 -14.37 -37.57
CA LEU A 455 9.02 -13.20 -37.88
C LEU A 455 10.46 -13.44 -37.42
N GLU A 456 11.44 -13.13 -38.27
CA GLU A 456 12.82 -13.14 -37.83
C GLU A 456 13.09 -12.02 -36.81
N THR A 457 14.12 -12.18 -35.99
CA THR A 457 14.45 -11.20 -34.94
C THR A 457 14.74 -9.82 -35.52
N SER A 458 15.42 -9.74 -36.66
CA SER A 458 15.68 -8.49 -37.39
C SER A 458 14.40 -7.83 -37.93
N ASP A 459 13.43 -8.62 -38.35
CA ASP A 459 12.16 -8.12 -38.90
C ASP A 459 11.27 -7.57 -37.80
N LEU A 460 11.22 -8.26 -36.66
CA LEU A 460 10.51 -7.79 -35.48
C LEU A 460 11.12 -6.48 -34.96
N ALA A 461 12.45 -6.38 -34.92
CA ALA A 461 13.16 -5.16 -34.54
C ALA A 461 12.90 -3.99 -35.50
N ALA A 462 12.59 -4.27 -36.77
CA ALA A 462 12.26 -3.26 -37.77
C ALA A 462 10.83 -2.72 -37.68
N LEU A 463 9.91 -3.42 -36.99
CA LEU A 463 8.54 -2.94 -36.82
C LEU A 463 8.51 -1.56 -36.16
N SER A 464 7.65 -0.67 -36.65
CA SER A 464 7.43 0.61 -35.98
C SER A 464 6.89 0.41 -34.55
N THR A 465 7.16 1.36 -33.65
CA THR A 465 6.58 1.34 -32.29
C THR A 465 5.06 1.32 -32.30
N ALA A 466 4.43 1.94 -33.31
CA ALA A 466 2.98 1.89 -33.51
C ALA A 466 2.49 0.49 -33.91
N ALA A 467 3.25 -0.24 -34.72
CA ALA A 467 2.97 -1.63 -35.07
C ALA A 467 3.14 -2.57 -33.88
N VAL A 468 4.24 -2.44 -33.13
CA VAL A 468 4.46 -3.22 -31.90
C VAL A 468 3.35 -2.94 -30.89
N ARG A 469 2.99 -1.68 -30.64
CA ARG A 469 1.89 -1.31 -29.72
C ARG A 469 0.50 -1.79 -30.18
N ALA A 470 0.33 -2.10 -31.46
CA ALA A 470 -0.93 -2.60 -32.01
C ALA A 470 -1.08 -4.13 -31.91
N LEU A 471 -0.02 -4.85 -31.53
CA LEU A 471 -0.09 -6.29 -31.26
C LEU A 471 -1.03 -6.56 -30.07
N SER A 472 -1.88 -7.56 -30.21
CA SER A 472 -2.72 -8.09 -29.14
C SER A 472 -1.91 -8.86 -28.09
N SER A 473 -2.51 -9.09 -26.92
CA SER A 473 -1.89 -9.90 -25.86
C SER A 473 -1.54 -11.31 -26.33
N SER A 474 -2.39 -11.95 -27.15
CA SER A 474 -2.10 -13.28 -27.70
C SER A 474 -0.94 -13.28 -28.68
N GLN A 475 -0.80 -12.23 -29.49
CA GLN A 475 0.34 -12.07 -30.41
C GLN A 475 1.64 -11.83 -29.64
N VAL A 476 1.62 -10.98 -28.62
CA VAL A 476 2.78 -10.75 -27.74
C VAL A 476 3.17 -12.02 -26.98
N GLY A 477 2.19 -12.80 -26.52
CA GLY A 477 2.43 -14.10 -25.88
C GLY A 477 2.94 -15.20 -26.82
N ALA A 478 2.86 -14.99 -28.14
CA ALA A 478 3.42 -15.90 -29.14
C ALA A 478 4.88 -15.59 -29.49
N LEU A 479 5.43 -14.47 -28.99
CA LEU A 479 6.84 -14.14 -29.17
C LEU A 479 7.73 -15.18 -28.49
N THR A 480 8.75 -15.63 -29.20
CA THR A 480 9.84 -16.45 -28.65
C THR A 480 10.75 -15.59 -27.76
N THR A 481 11.56 -16.21 -26.91
CA THR A 481 12.52 -15.49 -26.06
C THR A 481 13.52 -14.68 -26.89
N ASP A 482 14.00 -15.23 -28.02
CA ASP A 482 14.93 -14.54 -28.90
C ASP A 482 14.29 -13.31 -29.56
N GLN A 483 12.99 -13.40 -29.88
CA GLN A 483 12.22 -12.28 -30.39
C GLN A 483 11.97 -11.20 -29.32
N VAL A 484 11.76 -11.58 -28.06
CA VAL A 484 11.64 -10.62 -26.95
C VAL A 484 12.96 -9.85 -26.76
N VAL A 485 14.11 -10.54 -26.82
CA VAL A 485 15.45 -9.92 -26.77
C VAL A 485 15.70 -9.01 -27.98
N ALA A 486 15.13 -9.35 -29.14
CA ALA A 486 15.30 -8.56 -30.36
C ALA A 486 14.51 -7.24 -30.38
N LEU A 487 13.53 -7.06 -29.49
CA LEU A 487 12.82 -5.79 -29.38
C LEU A 487 13.79 -4.69 -28.97
N SER A 488 13.76 -3.57 -29.69
CA SER A 488 14.51 -2.38 -29.28
C SER A 488 13.94 -1.77 -28.00
N THR A 489 14.79 -1.11 -27.24
CA THR A 489 14.41 -0.34 -26.03
C THR A 489 13.24 0.62 -26.28
N THR A 490 13.16 1.21 -27.48
CA THR A 490 12.09 2.14 -27.86
C THR A 490 10.78 1.41 -28.14
N GLN A 491 10.84 0.19 -28.71
CA GLN A 491 9.67 -0.67 -28.87
C GLN A 491 9.16 -1.18 -27.53
N VAL A 492 10.05 -1.59 -26.61
CA VAL A 492 9.66 -2.01 -25.25
C VAL A 492 9.03 -0.86 -24.48
N ALA A 493 9.60 0.35 -24.54
CA ALA A 493 9.03 1.54 -23.92
C ALA A 493 7.64 1.93 -24.48
N ALA A 494 7.34 1.54 -25.73
CA ALA A 494 6.05 1.81 -26.37
C ALA A 494 4.95 0.80 -26.03
N LEU A 495 5.29 -0.30 -25.34
CA LEU A 495 4.32 -1.31 -24.92
C LEU A 495 3.25 -0.71 -23.99
N VAL A 496 2.09 -1.36 -23.95
CA VAL A 496 0.98 -1.01 -23.04
C VAL A 496 0.59 -2.18 -22.14
N SER A 497 -0.18 -1.91 -21.09
CA SER A 497 -0.55 -2.91 -20.08
C SER A 497 -1.31 -4.12 -20.64
N SER A 498 -2.11 -3.95 -21.68
CA SER A 498 -2.79 -5.08 -22.34
C SER A 498 -1.81 -6.06 -22.97
N GLN A 499 -0.65 -5.59 -23.44
CA GLN A 499 0.39 -6.41 -24.07
C GLN A 499 1.21 -7.17 -23.04
N ALA A 500 1.51 -6.53 -21.91
CA ALA A 500 2.22 -7.16 -20.80
C ALA A 500 1.50 -8.38 -20.22
N ALA A 501 0.16 -8.39 -20.27
CA ALA A 501 -0.65 -9.54 -19.87
C ALA A 501 -0.43 -10.79 -20.76
N GLY A 502 0.10 -10.59 -21.98
CA GLY A 502 0.45 -11.63 -22.93
C GLY A 502 1.77 -12.35 -22.64
N PHE A 503 2.74 -11.69 -21.98
CA PHE A 503 4.04 -12.29 -21.73
C PHE A 503 3.96 -13.48 -20.76
N GLY A 504 4.50 -14.63 -21.19
CA GLY A 504 4.78 -15.76 -20.29
C GLY A 504 5.97 -15.48 -19.37
N THR A 505 6.22 -16.36 -18.41
CA THR A 505 7.35 -16.20 -17.47
C THR A 505 8.72 -16.26 -18.15
N ASP A 506 8.86 -17.05 -19.22
CA ASP A 506 10.12 -17.15 -19.97
C ASP A 506 10.38 -15.87 -20.78
N ALA A 507 9.33 -15.27 -21.34
CA ALA A 507 9.42 -13.97 -21.99
C ALA A 507 9.83 -12.87 -20.99
N ILE A 508 9.25 -12.85 -19.78
CA ILE A 508 9.66 -11.90 -18.73
C ILE A 508 11.14 -12.06 -18.36
N ARG A 509 11.64 -13.31 -18.25
CA ARG A 509 13.08 -13.57 -18.03
C ARG A 509 13.96 -13.13 -19.18
N ALA A 510 13.46 -13.16 -20.41
CA ALA A 510 14.21 -12.76 -21.59
C ALA A 510 14.32 -11.23 -21.77
N ILE A 511 13.51 -10.42 -21.09
CA ILE A 511 13.58 -8.96 -21.18
C ILE A 511 14.95 -8.47 -20.66
N GLU A 512 15.68 -7.67 -21.44
CA GLU A 512 16.97 -7.15 -20.99
C GLU A 512 16.79 -6.14 -19.83
N THR A 513 17.80 -6.03 -18.95
CA THR A 513 17.79 -5.05 -17.85
C THR A 513 17.63 -3.61 -18.34
N ARG A 514 18.21 -3.28 -19.50
CA ARG A 514 18.07 -1.97 -20.15
C ARG A 514 16.63 -1.69 -20.61
N ASP A 515 15.90 -2.72 -21.02
CA ASP A 515 14.51 -2.60 -21.45
C ASP A 515 13.56 -2.47 -20.26
N LEU A 516 13.82 -3.22 -19.18
CA LEU A 516 13.12 -3.08 -17.90
C LEU A 516 13.30 -1.69 -17.27
N ALA A 517 14.44 -1.03 -17.50
CA ALA A 517 14.66 0.33 -17.01
C ALA A 517 13.75 1.39 -17.66
N VAL A 518 13.27 1.13 -18.89
CA VAL A 518 12.43 2.07 -19.66
C VAL A 518 10.96 1.65 -19.78
N ILE A 519 10.59 0.47 -19.26
CA ILE A 519 9.21 -0.02 -19.31
C ILE A 519 8.29 0.86 -18.43
N GLY A 520 7.08 1.13 -18.91
CA GLY A 520 6.14 1.98 -18.20
C GLY A 520 5.69 1.39 -16.85
N THR A 521 5.57 2.22 -15.81
CA THR A 521 5.07 1.78 -14.49
C THR A 521 3.64 1.23 -14.54
N SER A 522 2.84 1.66 -15.51
CA SER A 522 1.51 1.09 -15.77
C SER A 522 1.57 -0.38 -16.18
N ILE A 523 2.61 -0.80 -16.89
CA ILE A 523 2.85 -2.22 -17.20
C ILE A 523 3.22 -2.97 -15.91
N ILE A 524 4.20 -2.46 -15.16
CA ILE A 524 4.68 -3.10 -13.93
C ILE A 524 3.55 -3.33 -12.93
N SER A 525 2.64 -2.36 -12.78
CA SER A 525 1.47 -2.47 -11.89
C SER A 525 0.49 -3.59 -12.26
N THR A 526 0.51 -4.05 -13.52
CA THR A 526 -0.40 -5.08 -14.06
C THR A 526 0.24 -6.45 -14.18
N LEU A 527 1.54 -6.58 -13.87
CA LEU A 527 2.20 -7.87 -13.84
C LEU A 527 1.54 -8.79 -12.81
N LYS A 528 1.39 -10.05 -13.17
CA LYS A 528 0.90 -11.12 -12.28
C LYS A 528 2.01 -11.53 -11.32
N SER A 529 1.67 -12.09 -10.16
CA SER A 529 2.64 -12.60 -9.19
C SER A 529 3.61 -13.62 -9.80
N THR A 530 3.14 -14.49 -10.70
CA THR A 530 4.00 -15.44 -11.42
C THR A 530 4.99 -14.77 -12.37
N GLN A 531 4.64 -13.63 -12.96
CA GLN A 531 5.53 -12.85 -13.82
C GLN A 531 6.58 -12.11 -12.97
N VAL A 532 6.17 -11.50 -11.85
CA VAL A 532 7.10 -10.86 -10.91
C VAL A 532 8.10 -11.87 -10.33
N GLY A 533 7.63 -13.06 -9.93
CA GLY A 533 8.51 -14.13 -9.46
C GLY A 533 9.38 -14.80 -10.53
N ALA A 534 9.17 -14.48 -11.81
CA ALA A 534 10.00 -14.92 -12.90
C ALA A 534 11.22 -13.99 -13.13
N LEU A 535 11.14 -12.72 -12.71
CA LEU A 535 12.23 -11.76 -12.84
C LEU A 535 13.52 -12.32 -12.23
N THR A 536 14.65 -12.12 -12.89
CA THR A 536 15.96 -12.45 -12.31
C THR A 536 16.36 -11.39 -11.27
N THR A 537 17.34 -11.71 -10.42
CA THR A 537 17.91 -10.74 -9.47
C THR A 537 18.51 -9.53 -10.19
N ASP A 538 19.18 -9.74 -11.33
CA ASP A 538 19.73 -8.65 -12.14
C ASP A 538 18.61 -7.74 -12.68
N GLN A 539 17.52 -8.33 -13.16
CA GLN A 539 16.34 -7.60 -13.61
C GLN A 539 15.72 -6.78 -12.46
N VAL A 540 15.55 -7.37 -11.26
CA VAL A 540 14.99 -6.67 -10.10
C VAL A 540 15.89 -5.50 -9.66
N SER A 541 17.21 -5.70 -9.62
CA SER A 541 18.17 -4.65 -9.27
C SER A 541 18.16 -3.48 -10.28
N SER A 542 17.83 -3.76 -11.55
CA SER A 542 17.74 -2.75 -12.60
C SER A 542 16.43 -1.94 -12.62
N LEU A 543 15.41 -2.37 -11.86
CA LEU A 543 14.13 -1.65 -11.79
C LEU A 543 14.31 -0.27 -11.15
N SER A 544 13.71 0.75 -11.74
CA SER A 544 13.66 2.07 -11.11
C SER A 544 12.83 2.05 -9.81
N SER A 545 13.11 2.96 -8.88
CA SER A 545 12.29 3.17 -7.68
C SER A 545 10.80 3.33 -8.00
N ALA A 546 10.47 4.04 -9.09
CA ALA A 546 9.08 4.22 -9.53
C ALA A 546 8.45 2.91 -10.02
N ALA A 547 9.22 2.04 -10.69
CA ALA A 547 8.75 0.72 -11.12
C ALA A 547 8.51 -0.21 -9.91
N VAL A 548 9.44 -0.26 -8.95
CA VAL A 548 9.26 -1.04 -7.71
C VAL A 548 8.06 -0.53 -6.92
N GLY A 549 7.90 0.80 -6.78
CA GLY A 549 6.75 1.42 -6.14
C GLY A 549 5.42 1.18 -6.88
N ALA A 550 5.43 0.82 -8.16
CA ALA A 550 4.23 0.49 -8.93
C ALA A 550 3.75 -0.97 -8.75
N LEU A 551 4.57 -1.86 -8.17
CA LEU A 551 4.19 -3.25 -7.95
C LEU A 551 2.97 -3.37 -7.03
N SER A 552 1.98 -4.16 -7.43
CA SER A 552 0.82 -4.39 -6.56
C SER A 552 1.18 -5.20 -5.31
N THR A 553 0.46 -4.97 -4.21
CA THR A 553 0.65 -5.72 -2.95
C THR A 553 0.50 -7.24 -3.15
N SER A 554 -0.39 -7.67 -4.05
CA SER A 554 -0.56 -9.09 -4.41
C SER A 554 0.67 -9.67 -5.12
N SER A 555 1.32 -8.88 -5.98
CA SER A 555 2.52 -9.33 -6.70
C SER A 555 3.74 -9.36 -5.80
N ILE A 556 3.82 -8.45 -4.82
CA ILE A 556 4.84 -8.51 -3.77
C ILE A 556 4.62 -9.73 -2.87
N ALA A 557 3.40 -9.93 -2.36
CA ALA A 557 3.10 -11.00 -1.41
C ALA A 557 3.26 -12.42 -1.99
N ASN A 558 2.88 -12.61 -3.26
CA ASN A 558 2.82 -13.95 -3.88
C ASN A 558 3.84 -14.14 -5.01
N GLY A 559 4.59 -13.10 -5.37
CA GLY A 559 5.49 -13.10 -6.52
C GLY A 559 6.96 -12.94 -6.16
N LEU A 560 7.30 -11.98 -5.28
CA LEU A 560 8.70 -11.77 -4.91
C LEU A 560 9.24 -12.93 -4.06
N LYS A 561 10.40 -13.45 -4.48
CA LYS A 561 11.20 -14.44 -3.77
C LYS A 561 12.27 -13.76 -2.92
N THR A 562 12.85 -14.49 -1.97
CA THR A 562 13.84 -13.93 -1.03
C THR A 562 15.12 -13.44 -1.72
N ASP A 563 15.61 -14.15 -2.74
CA ASP A 563 16.73 -13.72 -3.59
C ASP A 563 16.43 -12.43 -4.35
N GLN A 564 15.19 -12.26 -4.82
CA GLN A 564 14.73 -11.01 -5.44
C GLN A 564 14.61 -9.86 -4.43
N VAL A 565 14.22 -10.15 -3.18
CA VAL A 565 14.19 -9.13 -2.11
C VAL A 565 15.60 -8.68 -1.74
N VAL A 566 16.57 -9.60 -1.69
CA VAL A 566 18.00 -9.28 -1.51
C VAL A 566 18.53 -8.39 -2.64
N ALA A 567 18.04 -8.58 -3.87
CA ALA A 567 18.45 -7.77 -5.02
C ALA A 567 17.90 -6.34 -5.02
N LEU A 568 16.99 -5.97 -4.10
CA LEU A 568 16.46 -4.61 -3.98
C LEU A 568 17.41 -3.73 -3.15
N GLY A 569 17.77 -2.56 -3.67
CA GLY A 569 18.56 -1.57 -2.95
C GLY A 569 17.72 -0.61 -2.10
N SER A 570 18.41 0.17 -1.25
CA SER A 570 17.84 1.14 -0.31
C SER A 570 16.86 2.13 -0.96
N HIS A 571 17.16 2.62 -2.17
CA HIS A 571 16.30 3.55 -2.90
C HIS A 571 15.02 2.90 -3.43
N GLN A 572 15.03 1.60 -3.67
CA GLN A 572 13.85 0.85 -4.09
C GLN A 572 12.95 0.55 -2.89
N PHE A 573 13.52 0.19 -1.74
CA PHE A 573 12.76 0.07 -0.49
C PHE A 573 12.11 1.39 -0.06
N ALA A 574 12.79 2.53 -0.25
CA ALA A 574 12.23 3.85 0.02
C ALA A 574 11.02 4.20 -0.84
N ALA A 575 10.89 3.57 -2.01
CA ALA A 575 9.76 3.78 -2.92
C ALA A 575 8.55 2.89 -2.62
N LEU A 576 8.71 1.86 -1.77
CA LEU A 576 7.61 1.03 -1.34
C LEU A 576 6.72 1.77 -0.33
N SER A 577 5.41 1.72 -0.57
CA SER A 577 4.41 2.16 0.41
C SER A 577 4.36 1.22 1.63
N ALA A 578 3.79 1.70 2.72
CA ALA A 578 3.59 0.89 3.92
C ALA A 578 2.78 -0.39 3.67
N LEU A 579 1.78 -0.34 2.77
CA LEU A 579 1.00 -1.52 2.39
C LEU A 579 1.80 -2.53 1.58
N GLN A 580 2.72 -2.07 0.74
CA GLN A 580 3.62 -2.93 -0.04
C GLN A 580 4.65 -3.62 0.86
N VAL A 581 5.24 -2.90 1.81
CA VAL A 581 6.17 -3.49 2.80
C VAL A 581 5.43 -4.47 3.71
N ALA A 582 4.21 -4.14 4.16
CA ALA A 582 3.35 -5.07 4.90
C ALA A 582 2.91 -6.30 4.09
N ALA A 583 3.03 -6.26 2.76
CA ALA A 583 2.73 -7.40 1.89
C ALA A 583 3.91 -8.39 1.78
N LEU A 584 5.14 -7.99 2.12
CA LEU A 584 6.29 -8.90 2.14
C LEU A 584 6.07 -10.05 3.12
N SER A 585 6.55 -11.24 2.78
CA SER A 585 6.56 -12.37 3.72
C SER A 585 7.54 -12.10 4.87
N THR A 586 7.40 -12.85 5.97
CA THR A 586 8.37 -12.79 7.09
C THR A 586 9.77 -13.19 6.64
N GLU A 587 9.90 -14.15 5.72
CA GLU A 587 11.18 -14.52 5.10
C GLU A 587 11.72 -13.38 4.24
N GLY A 588 10.86 -12.67 3.51
CA GLY A 588 11.25 -11.49 2.74
C GLY A 588 11.80 -10.38 3.64
N ILE A 589 11.13 -10.08 4.75
CA ILE A 589 11.61 -9.08 5.74
C ILE A 589 12.95 -9.50 6.33
N ALA A 590 13.12 -10.77 6.71
CA ALA A 590 14.39 -11.31 7.22
C ALA A 590 15.51 -11.30 6.16
N ALA A 591 15.16 -11.37 4.87
CA ALA A 591 16.10 -11.36 3.75
C ALA A 591 16.56 -9.95 3.32
N ILE A 592 15.92 -8.87 3.81
CA ILE A 592 16.37 -7.50 3.52
C ILE A 592 17.80 -7.33 4.04
N GLU A 593 18.74 -6.96 3.17
CA GLU A 593 20.11 -6.73 3.62
C GLU A 593 20.14 -5.60 4.66
N THR A 594 21.01 -5.73 5.65
CA THR A 594 21.08 -4.79 6.78
C THR A 594 21.19 -3.35 6.30
N ASN A 595 22.04 -3.07 5.31
CA ASN A 595 22.22 -1.73 4.72
C ASN A 595 20.93 -1.18 4.09
N ASP A 596 20.14 -2.04 3.45
CA ASP A 596 18.94 -1.64 2.71
C ASP A 596 17.70 -1.44 3.59
N LEU A 597 17.70 -2.02 4.79
CA LEU A 597 16.64 -1.82 5.79
C LEU A 597 16.45 -0.34 6.16
N ARG A 598 17.52 0.47 6.11
CA ARG A 598 17.47 1.92 6.35
C ARG A 598 16.74 2.68 5.24
N GLY A 599 16.60 2.07 4.06
CA GLY A 599 15.78 2.59 2.98
C GLY A 599 14.28 2.61 3.32
N LEU A 600 13.81 1.79 4.27
CA LEU A 600 12.41 1.76 4.67
C LEU A 600 11.99 3.07 5.36
N THR A 601 10.91 3.67 4.86
CA THR A 601 10.33 4.86 5.49
C THR A 601 9.76 4.56 6.87
N THR A 602 9.66 5.56 7.74
CA THR A 602 9.03 5.41 9.07
C THR A 602 7.57 4.95 8.97
N ALA A 603 6.85 5.37 7.92
CA ALA A 603 5.49 4.89 7.64
C ALA A 603 5.48 3.39 7.29
N ALA A 604 6.48 2.91 6.54
CA ALA A 604 6.62 1.48 6.25
C ALA A 604 6.96 0.66 7.49
N ILE A 605 7.86 1.14 8.35
CA ILE A 605 8.18 0.50 9.64
C ILE A 605 6.95 0.45 10.55
N ALA A 606 6.19 1.54 10.66
CA ALA A 606 4.94 1.58 11.42
C ALA A 606 3.87 0.62 10.87
N GLY A 607 3.91 0.35 9.56
CA GLY A 607 3.00 -0.58 8.87
C GLY A 607 3.38 -2.06 8.99
N LEU A 608 4.54 -2.40 9.56
CA LEU A 608 4.94 -3.79 9.75
C LEU A 608 3.99 -4.52 10.68
N ARG A 609 3.63 -5.76 10.30
CA ARG A 609 2.88 -6.67 11.15
C ARG A 609 3.78 -7.23 12.26
N THR A 610 3.19 -7.62 13.39
CA THR A 610 3.94 -8.19 14.54
C THR A 610 4.81 -9.39 14.15
N ALA A 611 4.31 -10.28 13.29
CA ALA A 611 5.08 -11.40 12.76
C ALA A 611 6.27 -10.98 11.87
N GLN A 612 6.15 -9.87 11.13
CA GLN A 612 7.24 -9.32 10.33
C GLN A 612 8.31 -8.68 11.23
N VAL A 613 7.91 -7.96 12.28
CA VAL A 613 8.83 -7.40 13.28
C VAL A 613 9.58 -8.53 14.02
N ALA A 614 8.90 -9.63 14.33
CA ALA A 614 9.52 -10.82 14.92
C ALA A 614 10.48 -11.57 14.00
N ALA A 615 10.37 -11.33 12.69
CA ALA A 615 11.25 -11.92 11.68
C ALA A 615 12.53 -11.11 11.47
N LEU A 616 12.59 -9.86 11.93
CA LEU A 616 13.84 -9.07 11.87
C LEU A 616 14.94 -9.78 12.64
N THR A 617 16.13 -9.84 12.05
CA THR A 617 17.33 -10.35 12.72
C THR A 617 17.84 -9.33 13.75
N THR A 618 18.70 -9.76 14.66
CA THR A 618 19.34 -8.85 15.62
C THR A 618 20.18 -7.78 14.92
N ASP A 619 20.88 -8.16 13.85
CA ASP A 619 21.70 -7.24 13.05
C ASP A 619 20.84 -6.19 12.31
N GLN A 620 19.66 -6.61 11.83
CA GLN A 620 18.69 -5.71 11.22
C GLN A 620 18.12 -4.72 12.26
N VAL A 621 17.76 -5.19 13.46
CA VAL A 621 17.25 -4.33 14.53
C VAL A 621 18.29 -3.30 14.96
N ALA A 622 19.56 -3.70 15.12
CA ALA A 622 20.67 -2.82 15.47
C ALA A 622 21.03 -1.77 14.39
N ASN A 623 20.56 -1.96 13.15
CA ASN A 623 20.81 -1.03 12.05
C ASN A 623 19.61 -0.12 11.73
N LEU A 624 18.54 -0.18 12.51
CA LEU A 624 17.45 0.78 12.37
C LEU A 624 17.98 2.19 12.69
N SER A 625 17.35 3.20 12.09
CA SER A 625 17.55 4.57 12.55
C SER A 625 16.68 4.83 13.78
N THR A 626 17.10 5.78 14.61
CA THR A 626 16.29 6.23 15.76
C THR A 626 14.88 6.68 15.34
N ALA A 627 14.73 7.29 14.17
CA ALA A 627 13.42 7.64 13.62
C ALA A 627 12.56 6.41 13.26
N GLN A 628 13.17 5.33 12.75
CA GLN A 628 12.49 4.08 12.45
C GLN A 628 12.09 3.34 13.75
N VAL A 629 12.97 3.31 14.77
CA VAL A 629 12.64 2.73 16.09
C VAL A 629 11.51 3.51 16.77
N ALA A 630 11.53 4.84 16.73
CA ALA A 630 10.45 5.67 17.25
C ALA A 630 9.11 5.46 16.49
N ALA A 631 9.16 5.01 15.24
CA ALA A 631 7.96 4.72 14.43
C ALA A 631 7.35 3.34 14.71
N LEU A 632 8.05 2.44 15.42
CA LEU A 632 7.50 1.13 15.79
C LEU A 632 6.26 1.31 16.67
N THR A 633 5.17 0.66 16.30
CA THR A 633 3.94 0.71 17.10
C THR A 633 4.11 -0.05 18.41
N THR A 634 3.32 0.30 19.43
CA THR A 634 3.30 -0.44 20.71
C THR A 634 2.96 -1.91 20.52
N ALA A 635 2.09 -2.26 19.56
CA ALA A 635 1.78 -3.66 19.23
C ALA A 635 2.99 -4.38 18.61
N ALA A 636 3.71 -3.73 17.69
CA ALA A 636 4.94 -4.26 17.09
C ALA A 636 6.01 -4.52 18.16
N ILE A 637 6.16 -3.64 19.14
CA ILE A 637 7.11 -3.83 20.25
C ILE A 637 6.65 -4.93 21.20
N ALA A 638 5.40 -4.88 21.67
CA ALA A 638 4.87 -5.80 22.67
C ALA A 638 4.78 -7.26 22.20
N GLN A 639 4.45 -7.48 20.93
CA GLN A 639 4.18 -8.82 20.38
C GLN A 639 5.15 -9.23 19.27
N GLY A 640 5.90 -8.28 18.71
CA GLY A 640 6.83 -8.54 17.61
C GLY A 640 8.28 -8.70 18.07
N LEU A 641 8.76 -7.95 19.07
CA LEU A 641 10.17 -8.03 19.46
C LEU A 641 10.47 -9.15 20.46
N LYS A 642 11.40 -10.02 20.09
CA LYS A 642 12.00 -11.03 20.99
C LYS A 642 12.99 -10.39 21.95
N THR A 643 13.30 -11.06 23.06
CA THR A 643 14.30 -10.59 24.04
C THR A 643 15.68 -10.37 23.41
N SER A 644 16.10 -11.23 22.49
CA SER A 644 17.36 -11.05 21.75
C SER A 644 17.36 -9.82 20.84
N GLN A 645 16.21 -9.43 20.28
CA GLN A 645 16.09 -8.22 19.46
C GLN A 645 16.09 -6.96 20.32
N ILE A 646 15.49 -7.01 21.52
CA ILE A 646 15.58 -5.90 22.49
C ILE A 646 17.01 -5.69 22.97
N ALA A 647 17.72 -6.77 23.29
CA ALA A 647 19.13 -6.70 23.67
C ALA A 647 20.06 -6.26 22.52
N ALA A 648 19.58 -6.33 21.27
CA ALA A 648 20.34 -5.87 20.10
C ALA A 648 20.10 -4.38 19.77
N LEU A 649 19.21 -3.69 20.50
CA LEU A 649 19.05 -2.25 20.35
C LEU A 649 20.37 -1.55 20.70
N THR A 650 20.72 -0.54 19.92
CA THR A 650 21.80 0.36 20.30
C THR A 650 21.33 1.34 21.38
N VAL A 651 22.28 1.88 22.15
CA VAL A 651 22.04 2.91 23.16
C VAL A 651 21.23 4.10 22.62
N ALA A 652 21.49 4.51 21.38
CA ALA A 652 20.77 5.60 20.72
C ALA A 652 19.32 5.24 20.38
N GLU A 653 19.07 4.00 19.96
CA GLU A 653 17.73 3.47 19.65
C GLU A 653 16.89 3.27 20.92
N ALA A 654 17.50 2.77 22.00
CA ALA A 654 16.85 2.68 23.29
C ALA A 654 16.43 4.07 23.80
N GLY A 655 17.31 5.07 23.68
CA GLY A 655 17.05 6.44 24.15
C GLY A 655 15.90 7.19 23.46
N VAL A 656 15.42 6.70 22.30
CA VAL A 656 14.25 7.26 21.61
C VAL A 656 12.95 6.51 21.86
N LEU A 657 12.96 5.43 22.66
CA LEU A 657 11.73 4.74 23.05
C LEU A 657 10.83 5.68 23.87
N SER A 658 9.59 5.82 23.43
CA SER A 658 8.56 6.58 24.14
C SER A 658 8.07 5.83 25.38
N SER A 659 7.43 6.56 26.31
CA SER A 659 6.79 5.98 27.49
C SER A 659 5.74 4.92 27.15
N ALA A 660 4.97 5.10 26.07
CA ALA A 660 3.96 4.14 25.62
C ALA A 660 4.60 2.85 25.06
N GLN A 661 5.68 2.98 24.28
CA GLN A 661 6.43 1.84 23.75
C GLN A 661 7.07 1.04 24.89
N LEU A 662 7.71 1.73 25.84
CA LEU A 662 8.34 1.09 26.99
C LEU A 662 7.31 0.39 27.90
N ALA A 663 6.17 1.03 28.18
CA ALA A 663 5.07 0.43 28.94
C ALA A 663 4.44 -0.80 28.26
N SER A 664 4.62 -0.94 26.94
CA SER A 664 4.12 -2.09 26.18
C SER A 664 5.05 -3.31 26.21
N LEU A 665 6.30 -3.15 26.66
CA LEU A 665 7.26 -4.26 26.77
C LEU A 665 6.81 -5.30 27.80
N SER A 666 7.03 -6.57 27.51
CA SER A 666 6.88 -7.61 28.52
C SER A 666 7.95 -7.47 29.61
N THR A 667 7.72 -8.05 30.79
CA THR A 667 8.72 -8.10 31.86
C THR A 667 10.02 -8.81 31.44
N ALA A 668 9.92 -9.82 30.58
CA ALA A 668 11.08 -10.50 30.00
C ALA A 668 11.86 -9.58 29.04
N ASN A 669 11.18 -8.75 28.25
CA ASN A 669 11.84 -7.77 27.39
C ASN A 669 12.51 -6.66 28.21
N VAL A 670 11.88 -6.18 29.30
CA VAL A 670 12.49 -5.21 30.21
C VAL A 670 13.74 -5.79 30.88
N ALA A 671 13.70 -7.04 31.33
CA ALA A 671 14.87 -7.73 31.88
C ALA A 671 15.99 -7.98 30.84
N ALA A 672 15.67 -7.94 29.55
CA ALA A 672 16.62 -8.07 28.45
C ALA A 672 17.27 -6.75 28.00
N LEU A 673 16.81 -5.58 28.49
CA LEU A 673 17.48 -4.30 28.21
C LEU A 673 18.89 -4.32 28.79
N GLU A 674 19.88 -3.93 28.00
CA GLU A 674 21.24 -3.76 28.54
C GLU A 674 21.28 -2.58 29.51
N THR A 675 22.26 -2.59 30.42
CA THR A 675 22.40 -1.55 31.44
C THR A 675 22.67 -0.17 30.81
N SER A 676 23.44 -0.11 29.72
CA SER A 676 23.66 1.12 28.94
C SER A 676 22.39 1.64 28.27
N ASP A 677 21.54 0.74 27.77
CA ASP A 677 20.28 1.10 27.11
C ASP A 677 19.30 1.68 28.12
N LEU A 678 19.18 1.04 29.28
CA LEU A 678 18.35 1.51 30.38
C LEU A 678 18.79 2.91 30.85
N ALA A 679 20.09 3.14 30.97
CA ALA A 679 20.65 4.44 31.35
C ALA A 679 20.38 5.54 30.30
N ALA A 680 20.25 5.18 29.02
CA ALA A 680 19.96 6.11 27.94
C ALA A 680 18.47 6.49 27.81
N LEU A 681 17.57 5.76 28.46
CA LEU A 681 16.14 6.06 28.42
C LEU A 681 15.83 7.45 28.98
N GLN A 682 14.90 8.15 28.35
CA GLN A 682 14.41 9.42 28.88
C GLN A 682 13.68 9.20 30.21
N THR A 683 13.81 10.14 31.15
CA THR A 683 13.19 10.05 32.48
C THR A 683 11.66 9.93 32.40
N THR A 684 11.03 10.58 31.41
CA THR A 684 9.60 10.45 31.12
C THR A 684 9.22 9.04 30.65
N ALA A 685 10.10 8.35 29.92
CA ALA A 685 9.90 6.97 29.49
C ALA A 685 10.01 6.00 30.68
N VAL A 686 11.04 6.16 31.54
CA VAL A 686 11.20 5.35 32.77
C VAL A 686 10.01 5.51 33.71
N ARG A 687 9.49 6.73 33.87
CA ARG A 687 8.26 7.00 34.64
C ARG A 687 7.02 6.29 34.07
N GLY A 688 7.04 5.91 32.79
CA GLY A 688 5.97 5.15 32.14
C GLY A 688 5.95 3.66 32.47
N LEU A 689 7.02 3.10 33.07
CA LEU A 689 7.10 1.69 33.42
C LEU A 689 6.04 1.28 34.46
N SER A 690 5.38 0.16 34.24
CA SER A 690 4.46 -0.43 35.22
C SER A 690 5.20 -1.02 36.43
N SER A 691 4.50 -1.18 37.55
CA SER A 691 5.04 -1.85 38.75
C SER A 691 5.60 -3.24 38.44
N SER A 692 4.94 -4.03 37.58
CA SER A 692 5.43 -5.35 37.19
C SER A 692 6.75 -5.29 36.40
N GLN A 693 6.92 -4.28 35.54
CA GLN A 693 8.17 -4.07 34.80
C GLN A 693 9.30 -3.60 35.71
N ILE A 694 9.02 -2.72 36.68
CA ILE A 694 10.00 -2.30 37.69
C ILE A 694 10.43 -3.48 38.56
N ALA A 695 9.48 -4.34 38.98
CA ALA A 695 9.78 -5.55 39.74
C ALA A 695 10.62 -6.56 38.95
N ALA A 696 10.59 -6.50 37.62
CA ALA A 696 11.35 -7.38 36.73
C ALA A 696 12.77 -6.87 36.44
N LEU A 697 13.14 -5.65 36.88
CA LEU A 697 14.50 -5.15 36.74
C LEU A 697 15.46 -6.04 37.52
N THR A 698 16.58 -6.39 36.88
CA THR A 698 17.70 -7.06 37.54
C THR A 698 18.42 -6.09 38.47
N THR A 699 19.22 -6.59 39.41
CA THR A 699 20.00 -5.72 40.30
C THR A 699 20.99 -4.84 39.52
N ASP A 700 21.59 -5.35 38.45
CA ASP A 700 22.51 -4.59 37.60
C ASP A 700 21.77 -3.46 36.86
N GLN A 701 20.55 -3.72 36.41
CA GLN A 701 19.67 -2.70 35.83
C GLN A 701 19.24 -1.65 36.85
N VAL A 702 18.94 -2.04 38.09
CA VAL A 702 18.64 -1.06 39.16
C VAL A 702 19.85 -0.17 39.47
N VAL A 703 21.06 -0.73 39.46
CA VAL A 703 22.32 0.04 39.61
C VAL A 703 22.59 0.95 38.40
N ALA A 704 22.13 0.56 37.20
CA ALA A 704 22.33 1.33 35.98
C ALA A 704 21.35 2.50 35.81
N LEU A 705 20.30 2.59 36.63
CA LEU A 705 19.44 3.77 36.67
C LEU A 705 20.29 5.00 36.98
N THR A 706 20.14 6.04 36.19
CA THR A 706 20.75 7.33 36.50
C THR A 706 20.01 7.97 37.68
N THR A 707 20.70 8.80 38.45
CA THR A 707 20.08 9.60 39.54
C THR A 707 18.88 10.42 39.05
N SER A 708 18.92 10.94 37.82
CA SER A 708 17.79 11.65 37.23
C SER A 708 16.59 10.74 36.93
N GLN A 709 16.82 9.51 36.49
CA GLN A 709 15.74 8.53 36.28
C GLN A 709 15.15 8.09 37.63
N ALA A 710 15.99 7.79 38.63
CA ALA A 710 15.56 7.44 39.97
C ALA A 710 14.68 8.53 40.60
N ALA A 711 15.06 9.80 40.47
CA ALA A 711 14.29 10.95 40.96
C ALA A 711 12.87 11.06 40.38
N THR A 712 12.62 10.48 39.19
CA THR A 712 11.31 10.54 38.53
C THR A 712 10.38 9.38 38.86
N LEU A 713 10.87 8.35 39.56
CA LEU A 713 10.07 7.18 39.95
C LEU A 713 8.89 7.59 40.84
N GLY A 714 7.70 7.11 40.48
CA GLY A 714 6.49 7.26 41.29
C GLY A 714 6.50 6.35 42.52
N SER A 715 5.67 6.65 43.52
CA SER A 715 5.54 5.85 44.74
C SER A 715 5.18 4.38 44.47
N HIS A 716 4.30 4.12 43.50
CA HIS A 716 3.95 2.76 43.08
C HIS A 716 5.07 2.00 42.37
N GLN A 717 6.00 2.71 41.71
CA GLN A 717 7.18 2.11 41.08
C GLN A 717 8.22 1.79 42.14
N VAL A 718 8.48 2.72 43.07
CA VAL A 718 9.39 2.50 44.21
C VAL A 718 8.90 1.33 45.07
N ALA A 719 7.60 1.27 45.37
CA ALA A 719 7.01 0.14 46.11
C ALA A 719 7.09 -1.20 45.38
N ALA A 720 7.30 -1.20 44.06
CA ALA A 720 7.40 -2.42 43.26
C ALA A 720 8.83 -2.99 43.17
N LEU A 721 9.85 -2.22 43.57
CA LEU A 721 11.23 -2.70 43.58
C LEU A 721 11.36 -3.91 44.49
N THR A 722 12.09 -4.94 44.06
CA THR A 722 12.33 -6.09 44.93
C THR A 722 13.23 -5.71 46.10
N THR A 723 13.29 -6.54 47.15
CA THR A 723 14.23 -6.32 48.26
C THR A 723 15.68 -6.31 47.79
N ASP A 724 16.00 -7.10 46.76
CA ASP A 724 17.34 -7.12 46.16
C ASP A 724 17.59 -5.87 45.32
N GLY A 725 16.58 -5.37 44.60
CA GLY A 725 16.64 -4.07 43.91
C GLY A 725 16.86 -2.92 44.88
N ILE A 726 16.12 -2.85 45.98
CA ILE A 726 16.33 -1.84 47.03
C ILE A 726 17.74 -1.92 47.62
N ARG A 727 18.25 -3.13 47.87
CA ARG A 727 19.62 -3.31 48.36
C ARG A 727 20.69 -2.89 47.34
N ALA A 728 20.42 -3.10 46.05
CA ALA A 728 21.33 -2.75 44.96
C ALA A 728 21.33 -1.26 44.62
N MET A 729 20.25 -0.53 44.92
CA MET A 729 20.12 0.90 44.63
C MET A 729 21.28 1.72 45.22
N GLN A 730 21.86 2.61 44.43
CA GLN A 730 22.96 3.44 44.93
C GLN A 730 22.44 4.46 45.95
N THR A 731 23.29 4.87 46.89
CA THR A 731 22.91 5.88 47.90
C THR A 731 22.52 7.21 47.24
N ALA A 732 23.20 7.60 46.16
CA ALA A 732 22.85 8.79 45.38
C ALA A 732 21.42 8.72 44.83
N ASP A 733 21.00 7.58 44.27
CA ASP A 733 19.64 7.38 43.74
C ASP A 733 18.59 7.38 44.85
N LEU A 734 18.90 6.76 45.99
CA LEU A 734 17.99 6.69 47.13
C LEU A 734 17.70 8.08 47.71
N THR A 735 18.68 8.99 47.72
CA THR A 735 18.52 10.36 48.25
C THR A 735 17.61 11.26 47.43
N VAL A 736 17.49 10.97 46.12
CA VAL A 736 16.68 11.77 45.19
C VAL A 736 15.27 11.22 45.01
N LEU A 737 14.95 10.06 45.60
CA LEU A 737 13.57 9.58 45.67
C LEU A 737 12.71 10.57 46.45
N ALA A 738 11.51 10.85 45.92
CA ALA A 738 10.54 11.65 46.66
C ALA A 738 10.19 10.99 48.00
N SER A 739 9.96 11.78 49.05
CA SER A 739 9.61 11.26 50.38
C SER A 739 8.37 10.36 50.36
N LEU A 740 7.43 10.61 49.43
CA LEU A 740 6.27 9.73 49.19
C LEU A 740 6.66 8.36 48.60
N GLY A 741 7.76 8.28 47.86
CA GLY A 741 8.33 7.01 47.39
C GLY A 741 8.93 6.20 48.54
N ILE A 742 9.70 6.84 49.42
CA ILE A 742 10.23 6.18 50.63
C ILE A 742 9.11 5.73 51.56
N ALA A 743 8.05 6.54 51.72
CA ALA A 743 6.86 6.17 52.49
C ALA A 743 6.10 4.97 51.91
N ALA A 744 6.22 4.74 50.60
CA ALA A 744 5.56 3.63 49.92
C ALA A 744 6.32 2.29 50.02
N LEU A 745 7.54 2.30 50.55
CA LEU A 745 8.27 1.06 50.82
C LEU A 745 7.52 0.21 51.85
N GLY A 746 7.43 -1.09 51.61
CA GLY A 746 6.98 -2.08 52.57
C GLY A 746 8.04 -2.36 53.65
N SER A 747 7.65 -3.02 54.73
CA SER A 747 8.56 -3.36 55.84
C SER A 747 9.73 -4.23 55.38
N ALA A 748 9.51 -5.21 54.49
CA ALA A 748 10.57 -6.05 53.94
C ALA A 748 11.62 -5.26 53.14
N GLN A 749 11.18 -4.28 52.34
CA GLN A 749 12.06 -3.40 51.57
C GLN A 749 12.86 -2.47 52.49
N VAL A 750 12.23 -1.86 53.49
CA VAL A 750 12.92 -1.03 54.49
C VAL A 750 13.96 -1.84 55.26
N GLY A 751 13.62 -3.08 55.64
CA GLY A 751 14.61 -3.97 56.25
C GLY A 751 15.77 -4.27 55.30
N ALA A 752 15.53 -4.41 53.99
CA ALA A 752 16.57 -4.73 53.02
C ALA A 752 17.60 -3.60 52.79
N LEU A 753 17.30 -2.36 53.21
CA LEU A 753 18.23 -1.23 53.14
C LEU A 753 19.52 -1.54 53.91
N THR A 754 20.65 -1.24 53.30
CA THR A 754 21.97 -1.29 53.96
C THR A 754 22.11 -0.14 54.96
N THR A 755 23.09 -0.23 55.87
CA THR A 755 23.39 0.86 56.81
C THR A 755 23.80 2.15 56.10
N ASP A 756 24.58 2.05 55.02
CA ASP A 756 25.00 3.21 54.22
C ASP A 756 23.80 3.90 53.54
N GLN A 757 22.86 3.10 53.05
CA GLN A 757 21.59 3.61 52.50
C GLN A 757 20.75 4.32 53.57
N ILE A 758 20.62 3.75 54.78
CA ILE A 758 19.90 4.37 55.90
C ILE A 758 20.53 5.72 56.29
N VAL A 759 21.86 5.79 56.40
CA VAL A 759 22.60 7.03 56.70
C VAL A 759 22.36 8.08 55.62
N SER A 760 22.23 7.68 54.36
CA SER A 760 22.00 8.62 53.25
C SER A 760 20.61 9.27 53.25
N LEU A 761 19.61 8.68 53.91
CA LEU A 761 18.24 9.21 53.90
C LEU A 761 18.14 10.58 54.56
N ASN A 762 17.48 11.54 53.91
CA ASN A 762 17.22 12.83 54.53
C ASN A 762 16.14 12.71 55.64
N THR A 763 16.05 13.74 56.49
CA THR A 763 15.10 13.75 57.61
C THR A 763 13.64 13.71 57.17
N SER A 764 13.30 14.29 56.01
CA SER A 764 11.94 14.19 55.45
C SER A 764 11.58 12.75 55.09
N ALA A 765 12.50 11.99 54.51
CA ALA A 765 12.30 10.58 54.19
C ALA A 765 12.11 9.73 55.45
N ILE A 766 12.90 9.97 56.50
CA ILE A 766 12.77 9.29 57.79
C ILE A 766 11.42 9.62 58.45
N SER A 767 11.02 10.89 58.45
CA SER A 767 9.71 11.31 58.99
C SER A 767 8.52 10.74 58.20
N ALA A 768 8.73 10.31 56.96
CA ALA A 768 7.69 9.73 56.12
C ALA A 768 7.52 8.20 56.30
N LEU A 769 8.41 7.54 57.04
CA LEU A 769 8.30 6.10 57.32
C LEU A 769 7.02 5.77 58.11
N SER A 770 6.31 4.74 57.67
CA SER A 770 5.13 4.27 58.41
C SER A 770 5.53 3.55 59.70
N THR A 771 4.59 3.42 60.63
CA THR A 771 4.80 2.62 61.85
C THR A 771 5.10 1.15 61.55
N ALA A 772 4.60 0.60 60.44
CA ALA A 772 4.92 -0.75 59.99
C ALA A 772 6.39 -0.85 59.51
N ASN A 773 6.89 0.18 58.81
CA ASN A 773 8.31 0.25 58.43
C ASN A 773 9.22 0.28 59.65
N ILE A 774 8.84 1.02 60.69
CA ILE A 774 9.64 1.16 61.91
C ILE A 774 9.57 -0.08 62.79
N SER A 775 8.37 -0.64 63.01
CA SER A 775 8.16 -1.76 63.93
C SER A 775 8.66 -3.10 63.38
N ALA A 776 8.43 -3.35 62.09
CA ALA A 776 8.69 -4.64 61.44
C ALA A 776 9.75 -4.57 60.33
N GLY A 777 10.10 -3.37 59.84
CA GLY A 777 11.10 -3.21 58.79
C GLY A 777 12.49 -2.94 59.34
N LEU A 778 12.66 -1.88 60.14
CA LEU A 778 13.97 -1.49 60.69
C LEU A 778 14.53 -2.56 61.63
N ARG A 779 15.74 -3.01 61.29
CA ARG A 779 16.57 -3.90 62.10
C ARG A 779 17.46 -3.10 63.05
N THR A 780 17.92 -3.73 64.11
CA THR A 780 18.73 -3.06 65.15
C THR A 780 20.00 -2.40 64.60
N HIS A 781 20.71 -3.02 63.67
CA HIS A 781 21.88 -2.40 63.03
C HIS A 781 21.53 -1.19 62.16
N GLN A 782 20.32 -1.12 61.60
CA GLN A 782 19.84 0.05 60.87
C GLN A 782 19.43 1.18 61.83
N ILE A 783 18.89 0.85 63.01
CA ILE A 783 18.60 1.83 64.06
C ILE A 783 19.89 2.46 64.58
N VAL A 784 20.93 1.66 64.85
CA VAL A 784 22.25 2.14 65.26
C VAL A 784 22.91 3.00 64.17
N ALA A 785 22.62 2.71 62.89
CA ALA A 785 23.16 3.50 61.78
C ALA A 785 22.44 4.85 61.58
N LEU A 786 21.27 5.08 62.19
CA LEU A 786 20.59 6.37 62.07
C LEU A 786 21.40 7.46 62.78
N GLY A 787 21.66 8.56 62.09
CA GLY A 787 22.25 9.72 62.74
C GLY A 787 21.26 10.36 63.72
N THR A 788 21.79 11.00 64.78
CA THR A 788 21.00 11.69 65.80
C THR A 788 19.98 12.68 65.23
N HIS A 789 20.31 13.35 64.12
CA HIS A 789 19.42 14.27 63.41
C HIS A 789 18.23 13.56 62.72
N GLN A 790 18.40 12.32 62.28
CA GLN A 790 17.35 11.48 61.69
C GLN A 790 16.41 10.92 62.79
N ILE A 791 16.95 10.57 63.96
CA ILE A 791 16.13 10.15 65.11
C ILE A 791 15.30 11.31 65.67
N ALA A 792 15.86 12.52 65.71
CA ALA A 792 15.20 13.71 66.25
C ALA A 792 13.88 14.08 65.54
N VAL A 793 13.72 13.70 64.27
CA VAL A 793 12.51 14.01 63.48
C VAL A 793 11.40 12.96 63.59
N LEU A 794 11.62 11.87 64.32
CA LEU A 794 10.56 10.89 64.57
C LEU A 794 9.44 11.50 65.42
N ASN A 795 8.21 11.37 64.95
CA ASN A 795 7.05 11.80 65.72
C ASN A 795 6.68 10.79 66.83
N SER A 796 5.78 11.17 67.74
CA SER A 796 5.42 10.34 68.89
C SER A 796 4.83 8.97 68.52
N VAL A 797 4.11 8.89 67.38
CA VAL A 797 3.53 7.64 66.89
C VAL A 797 4.61 6.71 66.32
N GLN A 798 5.59 7.28 65.62
CA GLN A 798 6.76 6.56 65.09
C GLN A 798 7.67 6.05 66.21
N VAL A 799 7.94 6.86 67.24
CA VAL A 799 8.71 6.45 68.42
C VAL A 799 7.98 5.31 69.17
N ALA A 800 6.65 5.40 69.33
CA ALA A 800 5.84 4.34 69.93
C ALA A 800 5.74 3.04 69.09
N ALA A 801 6.19 3.09 67.82
CA ALA A 801 6.26 1.94 66.94
C ALA A 801 7.60 1.19 67.02
N LEU A 802 8.64 1.79 67.61
CA LEU A 802 9.92 1.09 67.83
C LEU A 802 9.70 -0.16 68.68
N ASN A 803 10.11 -1.33 68.20
CA ASN A 803 10.06 -2.53 69.03
C ASN A 803 11.10 -2.44 70.17
N THR A 804 11.00 -3.33 71.16
CA THR A 804 11.88 -3.31 72.34
C THR A 804 13.36 -3.50 72.01
N ALA A 805 13.67 -4.30 70.99
CA ALA A 805 15.05 -4.47 70.54
C ALA A 805 15.61 -3.18 69.89
N ASN A 806 14.78 -2.46 69.13
CA ASN A 806 15.15 -1.17 68.54
C ASN A 806 15.34 -0.11 69.63
N ILE A 807 14.51 -0.09 70.68
CA ILE A 807 14.71 0.81 71.83
C ILE A 807 16.01 0.49 72.56
N ALA A 808 16.28 -0.78 72.86
CA ALA A 808 17.52 -1.19 73.53
C ALA A 808 18.78 -0.91 72.69
N ALA A 809 18.65 -0.85 71.37
CA ALA A 809 19.75 -0.57 70.43
C ALA A 809 20.02 0.94 70.23
N LEU A 810 19.15 1.85 70.68
CA LEU A 810 19.37 3.29 70.53
C LEU A 810 20.63 3.74 71.28
N GLU A 811 21.46 4.56 70.64
CA GLU A 811 22.56 5.21 71.34
C GLU A 811 22.04 6.26 72.32
N THR A 812 22.80 6.55 73.37
CA THR A 812 22.38 7.51 74.41
C THR A 812 22.21 8.93 73.86
N SER A 813 23.02 9.33 72.86
CA SER A 813 22.85 10.58 72.10
C SER A 813 21.53 10.64 71.35
N ASP A 814 21.12 9.52 70.74
CA ASP A 814 19.90 9.44 69.94
C ASP A 814 18.65 9.46 70.80
N LEU A 815 18.67 8.72 71.91
CA LEU A 815 17.58 8.72 72.90
C LEU A 815 17.36 10.14 73.46
N ARG A 816 18.42 10.90 73.71
CA ARG A 816 18.34 12.31 74.13
C ARG A 816 17.76 13.22 73.07
N ALA A 817 17.98 12.91 71.79
CA ALA A 817 17.48 13.70 70.68
C ALA A 817 15.98 13.47 70.39
N ILE A 818 15.39 12.38 70.90
CA ILE A 818 13.94 12.14 70.81
C ILE A 818 13.19 13.24 71.55
N ALA A 819 12.28 13.91 70.84
CA ALA A 819 11.42 14.92 71.44
C ALA A 819 10.66 14.38 72.66
N THR A 820 10.41 15.25 73.65
CA THR A 820 9.71 14.88 74.89
C THR A 820 8.35 14.23 74.65
N ALA A 821 7.62 14.66 73.61
CA ALA A 821 6.37 14.04 73.19
C ALA A 821 6.55 12.59 72.68
N GLY A 822 7.70 12.26 72.10
CA GLY A 822 8.05 10.90 71.71
C GLY A 822 8.30 10.00 72.91
N ILE A 823 9.06 10.49 73.90
CA ILE A 823 9.28 9.77 75.17
C ILE A 823 7.97 9.56 75.93
N ALA A 824 7.07 10.56 75.93
CA ALA A 824 5.73 10.42 76.51
C ALA A 824 4.88 9.33 75.84
N GLY A 825 5.11 9.07 74.55
CA GLY A 825 4.42 8.06 73.76
C GLY A 825 4.94 6.64 73.94
N LEU A 826 6.05 6.44 74.66
CA LEU A 826 6.61 5.11 74.87
C LEU A 826 5.65 4.20 75.66
N LYS A 827 5.49 2.97 75.17
CA LYS A 827 4.74 1.90 75.82
C LYS A 827 5.54 1.32 76.99
N THR A 828 4.85 0.72 77.94
CA THR A 828 5.45 0.10 79.14
C THR A 828 6.59 -0.87 78.80
N ALA A 829 6.38 -1.75 77.82
CA ALA A 829 7.40 -2.69 77.36
C ALA A 829 8.62 -2.01 76.71
N GLN A 830 8.44 -0.88 76.03
CA GLN A 830 9.53 -0.10 75.45
C GLN A 830 10.36 0.56 76.54
N VAL A 831 9.70 1.13 77.56
CA VAL A 831 10.38 1.72 78.73
C VAL A 831 11.13 0.66 79.54
N ALA A 832 10.58 -0.55 79.65
CA ALA A 832 11.28 -1.69 80.26
C ALA A 832 12.52 -2.15 79.50
N ALA A 833 12.55 -1.91 78.18
CA ALA A 833 13.68 -2.26 77.33
C ALA A 833 14.83 -1.24 77.39
N LEU A 834 14.65 -0.10 78.08
CA LEU A 834 15.72 0.86 78.28
C LEU A 834 16.81 0.25 79.16
N THR A 835 18.05 0.36 78.67
CA THR A 835 19.25 0.01 79.44
C THR A 835 19.50 1.07 80.52
N THR A 836 20.31 0.74 81.52
CA THR A 836 20.69 1.68 82.58
C THR A 836 21.42 2.91 82.01
N ASP A 837 22.31 2.71 81.05
CA ASP A 837 23.04 3.81 80.40
C ASP A 837 22.10 4.76 79.64
N GLN A 838 21.08 4.19 78.99
CA GLN A 838 20.02 4.95 78.32
C GLN A 838 19.17 5.74 79.32
N VAL A 839 18.76 5.14 80.44
CA VAL A 839 17.99 5.83 81.48
C VAL A 839 18.79 6.98 82.08
N ALA A 840 20.07 6.77 82.41
CA ALA A 840 20.97 7.80 82.94
C ALA A 840 21.25 8.95 81.96
N SER A 841 21.01 8.72 80.66
CA SER A 841 21.22 9.72 79.63
C SER A 841 20.01 10.60 79.38
N LEU A 842 18.82 10.27 79.91
CA LEU A 842 17.61 11.04 79.65
C LEU A 842 17.76 12.49 80.12
N THR A 843 16.99 13.38 79.50
CA THR A 843 16.86 14.74 80.02
C THR A 843 15.79 14.78 81.10
N THR A 844 15.90 15.73 82.03
CA THR A 844 14.89 15.95 83.08
C THR A 844 13.48 16.16 82.51
N MET A 845 13.37 16.81 81.35
CA MET A 845 12.09 16.98 80.65
C MET A 845 11.55 15.67 80.07
N GLN A 846 12.43 14.79 79.56
CA GLN A 846 12.03 13.47 79.06
C GLN A 846 11.60 12.54 80.21
N VAL A 847 12.31 12.55 81.35
CA VAL A 847 11.92 11.81 82.56
C VAL A 847 10.58 12.30 83.09
N ALA A 848 10.35 13.62 83.16
CA ALA A 848 9.07 14.20 83.54
C ALA A 848 7.93 13.91 82.54
N ALA A 849 8.26 13.52 81.29
CA ALA A 849 7.29 13.19 80.26
C ALA A 849 6.82 11.73 80.30
N LEU A 850 7.57 10.84 80.96
CA LEU A 850 7.20 9.42 81.11
C LEU A 850 5.84 9.26 81.79
N SER A 851 4.98 8.40 81.26
CA SER A 851 3.68 8.15 81.89
C SER A 851 3.84 7.42 83.22
N THR A 852 2.90 7.64 84.15
CA THR A 852 2.89 6.94 85.44
C THR A 852 2.86 5.42 85.28
N ALA A 853 2.12 4.91 84.28
CA ALA A 853 2.09 3.48 83.95
C ALA A 853 3.45 2.97 83.43
N ALA A 854 4.15 3.75 82.61
CA ALA A 854 5.47 3.40 82.10
C ALA A 854 6.53 3.35 83.21
N LEU A 855 6.51 4.29 84.17
CA LEU A 855 7.38 4.20 85.35
C LEU A 855 7.01 2.98 86.22
N ALA A 856 5.73 2.80 86.53
CA ALA A 856 5.28 1.77 87.47
C ALA A 856 5.53 0.33 86.98
N GLN A 857 5.34 0.09 85.68
CA GLN A 857 5.44 -1.25 85.08
C GLN A 857 6.69 -1.44 84.22
N GLY A 858 7.32 -0.35 83.78
CA GLY A 858 8.49 -0.41 82.92
C GLY A 858 9.81 -0.39 83.70
N PHE A 859 9.93 0.36 84.78
CA PHE A 859 11.20 0.44 85.51
C PHE A 859 11.39 -0.71 86.51
N GLY A 860 12.48 -1.45 86.35
CA GLY A 860 13.05 -2.30 87.40
C GLY A 860 13.86 -1.48 88.41
N THR A 861 14.45 -2.18 89.38
CA THR A 861 15.30 -1.54 90.40
C THR A 861 16.55 -0.91 89.80
N ASP A 862 17.09 -1.51 88.74
CA ASP A 862 18.34 -1.05 88.12
C ASP A 862 18.09 0.20 87.27
N GLN A 863 16.96 0.30 86.56
CA GLN A 863 16.57 1.54 85.89
C GLN A 863 16.32 2.69 86.88
N VAL A 864 15.76 2.41 88.06
CA VAL A 864 15.57 3.46 89.08
C VAL A 864 16.89 3.95 89.64
N ARG A 865 17.86 3.05 89.89
CA ARG A 865 19.22 3.44 90.31
C ARG A 865 20.00 4.18 89.24
N ALA A 866 19.67 3.94 87.97
CA ALA A 866 20.32 4.61 86.86
C ALA A 866 19.85 6.07 86.68
N LEU A 867 18.73 6.48 87.29
CA LEU A 867 18.33 7.88 87.29
C LEU A 867 19.35 8.72 88.06
N SER A 868 19.77 9.83 87.48
CA SER A 868 20.54 10.82 88.22
C SER A 868 19.68 11.55 89.26
N THR A 869 20.33 12.09 90.29
CA THR A 869 19.69 12.89 91.34
C THR A 869 18.82 14.03 90.79
N THR A 870 19.22 14.64 89.68
CA THR A 870 18.47 15.73 89.03
C THR A 870 17.25 15.20 88.27
N GLU A 871 17.32 14.02 87.67
CA GLU A 871 16.19 13.36 87.02
C GLU A 871 15.16 12.86 88.03
N VAL A 872 15.60 12.30 89.16
CA VAL A 872 14.71 11.94 90.27
C VAL A 872 13.98 13.18 90.79
N GLN A 873 14.70 14.29 90.98
CA GLN A 873 14.09 15.56 91.38
C GLN A 873 13.09 16.08 90.35
N ALA A 874 13.29 15.81 89.05
CA ALA A 874 12.37 16.20 87.99
C ALA A 874 11.07 15.38 87.93
N LEU A 875 10.97 14.27 88.66
CA LEU A 875 9.76 13.46 88.72
C LEU A 875 8.58 14.26 89.28
N ARG A 876 7.43 14.19 88.62
CA ARG A 876 6.18 14.73 89.18
C ARG A 876 5.74 13.90 90.38
N THR A 877 5.02 14.53 91.30
CA THR A 877 4.44 13.84 92.47
C THR A 877 3.62 12.60 92.08
N SER A 878 2.88 12.67 90.98
CA SER A 878 2.13 11.53 90.43
C SER A 878 3.00 10.40 89.88
N GLN A 879 4.17 10.71 89.29
CA GLN A 879 5.13 9.71 88.82
C GLN A 879 5.83 9.04 89.99
N LEU A 880 6.22 9.81 91.02
CA LEU A 880 6.80 9.26 92.24
C LEU A 880 5.81 8.35 92.97
N GLN A 881 4.53 8.73 93.05
CA GLN A 881 3.45 7.88 93.59
C GLN A 881 3.22 6.59 92.80
N ALA A 882 3.55 6.58 91.50
CA ALA A 882 3.36 5.42 90.65
C ALA A 882 4.48 4.38 90.82
N LEU A 883 5.66 4.77 91.30
CA LEU A 883 6.75 3.84 91.58
C LEU A 883 6.33 2.77 92.59
N THR A 884 6.74 1.53 92.34
CA THR A 884 6.46 0.44 93.27
C THR A 884 7.27 0.61 94.56
N THR A 885 6.86 -0.08 95.63
CA THR A 885 7.62 -0.11 96.89
C THR A 885 9.04 -0.63 96.68
N THR A 886 9.23 -1.60 95.77
CA THR A 886 10.56 -2.11 95.41
C THR A 886 11.41 -1.05 94.68
N ASN A 887 10.80 -0.25 93.80
CA ASN A 887 11.49 0.87 93.16
C ASN A 887 11.92 1.93 94.20
N ILE A 888 11.02 2.29 95.13
CA ILE A 888 11.33 3.25 96.19
C ILE A 888 12.45 2.75 97.10
N ALA A 889 12.43 1.47 97.49
CA ALA A 889 13.50 0.85 98.27
C ALA A 889 14.85 0.79 97.53
N ALA A 890 14.82 0.80 96.19
CA ALA A 890 16.01 0.76 95.35
C ALA A 890 16.62 2.13 95.06
N MET A 891 15.91 3.24 95.31
CA MET A 891 16.42 4.60 95.12
C MET A 891 17.70 4.84 95.91
N GLU A 892 18.65 5.59 95.35
CA GLU A 892 19.86 5.92 96.09
C GLU A 892 19.55 6.92 97.21
N THR A 893 20.38 6.92 98.25
CA THR A 893 20.20 7.82 99.39
C THR A 893 20.36 9.29 98.98
N SER A 894 21.23 9.57 98.00
CA SER A 894 21.39 10.88 97.37
C SER A 894 20.13 11.34 96.62
N ASP A 895 19.47 10.43 95.91
CA ASP A 895 18.25 10.71 95.15
C ASP A 895 17.08 11.05 96.07
N LEU A 896 16.93 10.25 97.13
CA LEU A 896 15.91 10.49 98.13
C LEU A 896 16.14 11.83 98.84
N ASN A 897 17.40 12.19 99.14
CA ASN A 897 17.75 13.48 99.74
C ASN A 897 17.61 14.66 98.75
N ALA A 898 17.55 14.41 97.45
CA ALA A 898 17.31 15.44 96.44
C ALA A 898 15.81 15.74 96.21
N LEU A 899 14.90 14.91 96.74
CA LEU A 899 13.46 15.12 96.62
C LEU A 899 13.01 16.45 97.25
N LEU A 900 12.16 17.17 96.52
CA LEU A 900 11.47 18.34 97.01
C LEU A 900 10.49 17.95 98.13
N THR A 901 10.23 18.86 99.05
CA THR A 901 9.27 18.64 100.15
C THR A 901 7.87 18.27 99.64
N SER A 902 7.44 18.81 98.50
CA SER A 902 6.18 18.44 97.84
C SER A 902 6.18 17.02 97.27
N GLN A 903 7.33 16.51 96.83
CA GLN A 903 7.49 15.13 96.38
C GLN A 903 7.49 14.17 97.58
N VAL A 904 8.20 14.51 98.65
CA VAL A 904 8.22 13.73 99.90
C VAL A 904 6.82 13.64 100.52
N ALA A 905 6.10 14.77 100.65
CA ALA A 905 4.70 14.80 101.10
C ALA A 905 3.75 14.04 100.15
N GLY A 906 4.15 13.87 98.89
CA GLY A 906 3.40 13.13 97.89
C GLY A 906 3.54 11.61 97.96
N LEU A 907 4.54 11.06 98.67
CA LEU A 907 4.74 9.60 98.77
C LEU A 907 3.56 8.90 99.46
N ARG A 908 3.20 7.70 99.00
CA ARG A 908 2.17 6.88 99.66
C ARG A 908 2.73 6.26 100.94
N THR A 909 1.87 5.96 101.91
CA THR A 909 2.26 5.30 103.16
C THR A 909 2.95 3.94 102.92
N ALA A 910 2.52 3.19 101.90
CA ALA A 910 3.21 1.96 101.49
C ALA A 910 4.63 2.21 100.98
N GLN A 911 4.87 3.34 100.29
CA GLN A 911 6.20 3.73 99.81
C GLN A 911 7.10 4.18 100.96
N ILE A 912 6.56 4.90 101.96
CA ILE A 912 7.30 5.26 103.18
C ILE A 912 7.72 4.01 103.96
N ARG A 913 6.81 3.04 104.15
CA ARG A 913 7.15 1.74 104.78
C ARG A 913 8.26 0.99 104.05
N ALA A 914 8.34 1.17 102.73
CA ALA A 914 9.32 0.48 101.90
C ALA A 914 10.70 1.15 101.89
N LEU A 915 10.84 2.36 102.47
CA LEU A 915 12.15 2.98 102.62
C LEU A 915 13.07 2.09 103.45
N THR A 916 14.35 2.09 103.15
CA THR A 916 15.36 1.42 103.97
C THR A 916 15.77 2.32 105.13
N THR A 917 16.38 1.75 106.16
CA THR A 917 16.93 2.52 107.29
C THR A 917 18.03 3.49 106.85
N ASP A 918 18.85 3.10 105.87
CA ASP A 918 19.87 3.97 105.27
C ASP A 918 19.26 5.15 104.49
N GLN A 919 18.16 4.89 103.77
CA GLN A 919 17.37 5.92 103.09
C GLN A 919 16.76 6.93 104.07
N ILE A 920 16.10 6.47 105.14
CA ILE A 920 15.55 7.34 106.19
C ILE A 920 16.66 8.18 106.85
N LYS A 921 17.79 7.56 107.16
CA LYS A 921 18.95 8.23 107.75
C LYS A 921 19.53 9.32 106.84
N ALA A 922 19.48 9.12 105.52
CA ALA A 922 20.00 10.07 104.55
C ALA A 922 19.07 11.26 104.25
N MET A 923 17.79 11.19 104.62
CA MET A 923 16.84 12.29 104.39
C MET A 923 17.21 13.53 105.22
N GLY A 924 17.20 14.71 104.60
CA GLY A 924 17.38 15.98 105.31
C GLY A 924 16.23 16.27 106.29
N THR A 925 16.49 17.11 107.30
CA THR A 925 15.48 17.54 108.28
C THR A 925 14.26 18.19 107.62
N THR A 926 14.47 18.97 106.56
CA THR A 926 13.39 19.58 105.76
C THR A 926 12.48 18.55 105.09
N GLN A 927 13.03 17.40 104.69
CA GLN A 927 12.26 16.33 104.05
C GLN A 927 11.49 15.51 105.09
N ILE A 928 12.12 15.22 106.23
CA ILE A 928 11.44 14.59 107.38
C ILE A 928 10.29 15.48 107.88
N HIS A 929 10.50 16.79 107.94
CA HIS A 929 9.46 17.77 108.30
C HIS A 929 8.32 17.83 107.28
N ALA A 930 8.59 17.51 106.01
CA ALA A 930 7.57 17.47 104.97
C ALA A 930 6.70 16.20 105.02
N LEU A 931 7.01 15.22 105.86
CA LEU A 931 6.18 14.04 106.05
C LEU A 931 4.82 14.45 106.64
N THR A 932 3.75 14.02 105.98
CA THR A 932 2.39 14.15 106.50
C THR A 932 2.20 13.24 107.71
N THR A 933 1.18 13.53 108.54
CA THR A 933 0.88 12.70 109.72
C THR A 933 0.69 11.22 109.35
N LEU A 934 0.00 10.91 108.24
CA LEU A 934 -0.16 9.53 107.75
C LEU A 934 1.15 8.86 107.34
N GLN A 935 2.10 9.62 106.78
CA GLN A 935 3.42 9.11 106.39
C GLN A 935 4.30 8.88 107.62
N ILE A 936 4.27 9.76 108.62
CA ILE A 936 4.98 9.58 109.90
C ILE A 936 4.54 8.28 110.58
N HIS A 937 3.25 7.96 110.57
CA HIS A 937 2.72 6.71 111.11
C HIS A 937 2.99 5.48 110.25
N ALA A 938 3.42 5.69 109.00
CA ALA A 938 3.90 4.63 108.15
C ALA A 938 5.38 4.29 108.41
N LEU A 939 6.09 5.08 109.23
CA LEU A 939 7.45 4.74 109.67
C LEU A 939 7.41 3.51 110.58
N THR A 940 8.34 2.59 110.37
CA THR A 940 8.52 1.42 111.24
C THR A 940 9.39 1.76 112.44
N SER A 941 9.41 0.89 113.45
CA SER A 941 10.34 1.02 114.58
C SER A 941 11.80 1.12 114.13
N ASP A 942 12.17 0.40 113.07
CA ASP A 942 13.52 0.42 112.50
C ASP A 942 13.82 1.76 111.81
N HIS A 943 12.83 2.37 111.13
CA HIS A 943 12.98 3.70 110.56
C HIS A 943 13.24 4.74 111.63
N VAL A 944 12.41 4.79 112.67
CA VAL A 944 12.56 5.74 113.77
C VAL A 944 13.89 5.53 114.50
N GLY A 945 14.30 4.28 114.72
CA GLY A 945 15.59 3.93 115.31
C GLY A 945 16.79 4.38 114.48
N ALA A 946 16.68 4.39 113.15
CA ALA A 946 17.73 4.83 112.24
C ALA A 946 17.89 6.36 112.13
N MET A 947 16.89 7.13 112.58
CA MET A 947 16.91 8.61 112.50
C MET A 947 17.90 9.24 113.48
N SER A 948 18.56 10.31 113.05
CA SER A 948 19.34 11.20 113.92
C SER A 948 18.45 11.97 114.89
N ALA A 949 19.03 12.49 115.97
CA ALA A 949 18.29 13.31 116.95
C ALA A 949 17.63 14.55 116.30
N THR A 950 18.32 15.18 115.33
CA THR A 950 17.81 16.33 114.59
C THR A 950 16.68 15.98 113.63
N GLN A 951 16.70 14.78 113.02
CA GLN A 951 15.60 14.30 112.18
C GLN A 951 14.37 13.99 113.04
N ILE A 952 14.55 13.32 114.18
CA ILE A 952 13.47 13.05 115.14
C ILE A 952 12.82 14.35 115.60
N ALA A 953 13.62 15.35 115.97
CA ALA A 953 13.12 16.67 116.37
C ALA A 953 12.41 17.44 115.24
N SER A 954 12.62 17.06 113.98
CA SER A 954 11.97 17.70 112.82
C SER A 954 10.62 17.10 112.47
N LEU A 955 10.23 15.98 113.09
CA LEU A 955 8.89 15.39 112.92
C LEU A 955 7.85 16.34 113.51
N ILE A 956 6.80 16.65 112.74
CA ILE A 956 5.65 17.41 113.24
C ILE A 956 4.81 16.46 114.10
N SER A 957 5.28 16.19 115.31
CA SER A 957 4.67 15.25 116.24
C SER A 957 3.88 16.03 117.30
N LEU A 958 2.71 15.51 117.65
CA LEU A 958 1.91 15.95 118.78
C LEU A 958 2.28 15.06 119.97
N THR A 959 2.95 15.63 120.97
CA THR A 959 3.81 14.83 121.85
C THR A 959 3.60 15.08 123.35
N PRO A 960 2.49 14.67 123.98
CA PRO A 960 2.41 14.75 125.43
C PRO A 960 3.29 13.67 126.10
N VAL A 961 3.79 13.97 127.31
CA VAL A 961 4.46 12.99 128.19
C VAL A 961 3.40 12.19 128.94
N VAL A 962 3.46 10.87 128.78
CA VAL A 962 2.64 9.88 129.47
C VAL A 962 3.49 9.18 130.52
N LEU A 963 2.89 8.94 131.68
CA LEU A 963 3.47 8.23 132.82
C LEU A 963 2.75 6.89 132.96
N ASP A 964 3.53 5.81 133.01
CA ASP A 964 3.06 4.45 133.33
C ASP A 964 2.83 4.33 134.84
N LEU A 965 1.58 4.45 135.29
CA LEU A 965 1.28 4.53 136.72
C LEU A 965 1.05 3.17 137.37
N ASP A 966 0.77 2.12 136.60
CA ASP A 966 0.48 0.79 137.11
C ASP A 966 1.63 -0.23 136.88
N GLY A 967 2.66 0.17 136.13
CA GLY A 967 3.87 -0.60 135.87
C GLY A 967 3.73 -1.64 134.76
N ASN A 968 2.69 -1.54 133.92
CA ASN A 968 2.44 -2.49 132.82
C ASN A 968 3.04 -2.04 131.47
N GLY A 969 3.80 -0.93 131.48
CA GLY A 969 4.39 -0.25 130.33
C GLY A 969 3.36 0.58 129.58
N ILE A 970 3.78 1.76 129.09
CA ILE A 970 2.90 2.78 128.49
C ILE A 970 1.81 2.18 127.57
N LYS A 971 0.55 2.46 127.91
CA LYS A 971 -0.67 2.12 127.19
C LYS A 971 -1.28 3.35 126.53
N THR A 972 -1.90 3.13 125.38
CA THR A 972 -2.45 4.15 124.50
C THR A 972 -3.68 3.60 123.79
N ARG A 973 -4.56 4.52 123.36
CA ARG A 973 -5.76 4.25 122.58
C ARG A 973 -5.57 4.66 121.15
N SER A 974 -6.14 3.89 120.23
CA SER A 974 -6.14 4.20 118.81
C SER A 974 -6.84 5.53 118.53
N ILE A 975 -6.57 6.17 117.40
CA ILE A 975 -7.32 7.38 116.98
C ILE A 975 -8.84 7.13 116.87
N THR A 976 -9.27 5.89 116.60
CA THR A 976 -10.70 5.53 116.50
C THR A 976 -11.39 5.40 117.85
N GLU A 977 -10.61 5.17 118.91
CA GLU A 977 -11.06 5.07 120.30
C GLU A 977 -10.47 6.20 121.16
N GLY A 978 -9.88 7.19 120.51
CA GLY A 978 -9.25 8.34 121.12
C GLY A 978 -10.26 9.46 121.32
N VAL A 979 -9.75 10.67 121.54
CA VAL A 979 -10.57 11.80 121.99
C VAL A 979 -10.42 13.00 121.06
N GLN A 980 -11.33 13.95 121.22
CA GLN A 980 -11.21 15.27 120.60
C GLN A 980 -10.53 16.23 121.56
N PHE A 981 -9.24 16.47 121.33
CA PHE A 981 -8.45 17.38 122.14
C PHE A 981 -7.70 18.38 121.26
N ASP A 982 -7.53 19.61 121.74
CA ASP A 982 -6.70 20.61 121.08
C ASP A 982 -5.23 20.38 121.44
N MET A 983 -4.67 19.30 120.91
CA MET A 983 -3.29 18.92 121.17
C MET A 983 -2.27 19.93 120.62
N ARG A 984 -2.68 20.83 119.71
CA ARG A 984 -1.83 21.85 119.06
C ARG A 984 -1.85 23.20 119.79
N ALA A 985 -2.80 23.41 120.70
CA ALA A 985 -3.09 24.70 121.31
C ALA A 985 -3.34 25.81 120.28
N ASP A 986 -4.05 25.47 119.18
CA ASP A 986 -4.37 26.40 118.09
C ASP A 986 -5.86 26.80 118.05
N GLY A 987 -6.64 26.33 119.03
CA GLY A 987 -8.07 26.57 119.19
C GLY A 987 -8.95 25.51 118.50
N SER A 988 -8.38 24.52 117.81
CA SER A 988 -9.12 23.50 117.08
C SER A 988 -8.90 22.10 117.67
N LYS A 989 -9.97 21.50 118.21
CA LYS A 989 -9.92 20.10 118.64
C LYS A 989 -9.79 19.18 117.43
N VAL A 990 -8.81 18.28 117.48
CA VAL A 990 -8.63 17.21 116.48
C VAL A 990 -8.90 15.87 117.12
N ASN A 991 -9.42 14.92 116.34
CA ASN A 991 -9.51 13.54 116.79
C ASN A 991 -8.09 12.97 116.88
N THR A 992 -7.65 12.58 118.07
CA THR A 992 -6.30 12.14 118.35
C THR A 992 -6.32 10.81 119.09
N GLY A 993 -5.30 9.97 118.88
CA GLY A 993 -4.97 8.91 119.81
C GLY A 993 -4.78 9.48 121.22
N TRP A 994 -4.96 8.64 122.23
CA TRP A 994 -5.05 9.09 123.61
C TRP A 994 -4.31 8.15 124.56
N VAL A 995 -4.10 8.57 125.80
CA VAL A 995 -3.52 7.72 126.85
C VAL A 995 -4.45 6.54 127.18
N GLY A 996 -3.88 5.38 127.48
CA GLY A 996 -4.60 4.16 127.84
C GLY A 996 -5.13 4.17 129.26
N GLU A 997 -6.02 3.22 129.58
CA GLU A 997 -6.50 3.04 130.95
C GLU A 997 -5.35 2.62 131.88
N GLY A 998 -5.20 3.28 133.03
CA GLY A 998 -4.14 3.01 133.99
C GLY A 998 -2.97 4.00 133.94
N ASP A 999 -2.81 4.74 132.85
CA ASP A 999 -1.73 5.70 132.65
C ASP A 999 -2.20 7.16 132.72
N GLY A 1000 -1.27 8.09 132.87
CA GLY A 1000 -1.60 9.51 133.03
C GLY A 1000 -0.74 10.44 132.18
N LEU A 1001 -1.34 11.52 131.69
CA LEU A 1001 -0.64 12.59 130.99
C LEU A 1001 -0.01 13.56 131.99
N LEU A 1002 1.29 13.81 131.88
CA LEU A 1002 1.94 14.85 132.67
C LEU A 1002 1.46 16.22 132.18
N ALA A 1003 0.97 17.03 133.11
CA ALA A 1003 0.36 18.32 132.84
C ALA A 1003 0.81 19.37 133.85
N LEU A 1004 0.76 20.62 133.42
CA LEU A 1004 0.91 21.80 134.26
C LEU A 1004 -0.14 22.78 133.82
N ASP A 1005 -1.07 23.08 134.71
CA ASP A 1005 -2.03 24.16 134.54
C ASP A 1005 -1.25 25.48 134.51
N ARG A 1006 -1.04 26.02 133.31
CA ARG A 1006 -0.18 27.19 133.09
C ARG A 1006 -0.99 28.49 133.16
N ASN A 1007 -2.27 28.42 132.83
CA ASN A 1007 -3.17 29.57 132.89
C ASN A 1007 -3.79 29.74 134.31
N ASN A 1008 -3.63 28.75 135.18
CA ASN A 1008 -4.16 28.64 136.55
C ASN A 1008 -5.69 28.65 136.64
N ASP A 1009 -6.39 28.08 135.66
CA ASP A 1009 -7.86 27.96 135.65
C ASP A 1009 -8.38 26.65 136.29
N GLY A 1010 -7.48 25.73 136.63
CA GLY A 1010 -7.76 24.46 137.28
C GLY A 1010 -8.14 23.32 136.34
N VAL A 1011 -8.08 23.50 135.02
CA VAL A 1011 -8.49 22.52 134.01
C VAL A 1011 -7.43 22.42 132.91
N ILE A 1012 -7.02 21.20 132.55
CA ILE A 1012 -6.11 20.99 131.41
C ILE A 1012 -6.95 20.93 130.12
N ASN A 1013 -6.93 22.01 129.34
CA ASN A 1013 -7.90 22.19 128.24
C ASN A 1013 -7.29 22.22 126.83
N ASP A 1014 -5.97 22.39 126.70
CA ASP A 1014 -5.24 22.30 125.44
C ASP A 1014 -3.82 21.72 125.62
N GLY A 1015 -3.14 21.47 124.50
CA GLY A 1015 -1.80 20.89 124.47
C GLY A 1015 -0.69 21.78 125.01
N SER A 1016 -0.93 23.07 125.26
CA SER A 1016 0.07 23.95 125.87
C SER A 1016 0.25 23.69 127.37
N GLU A 1017 -0.76 23.05 127.98
CA GLU A 1017 -0.81 22.68 129.39
C GLU A 1017 -0.40 21.22 129.64
N LEU A 1018 -0.34 20.42 128.57
CA LEU A 1018 0.37 19.14 128.59
C LEU A 1018 1.86 19.37 128.34
N PHE A 1019 2.71 18.53 128.92
CA PHE A 1019 4.14 18.57 128.61
C PHE A 1019 4.38 17.93 127.26
N GLY A 1020 4.69 18.74 126.26
CA GLY A 1020 4.84 18.29 124.89
C GLY A 1020 5.32 19.35 123.93
N SER A 1021 5.30 19.01 122.64
CA SER A 1021 5.70 19.92 121.54
C SER A 1021 4.85 21.18 121.41
N SER A 1022 3.66 21.21 122.02
CA SER A 1022 2.78 22.39 122.08
C SER A 1022 3.02 23.26 123.33
N THR A 1023 3.83 22.80 124.28
CA THR A 1023 4.19 23.59 125.47
C THR A 1023 5.03 24.80 125.06
N LYS A 1024 4.71 25.99 125.56
CA LYS A 1024 5.55 27.17 125.38
C LYS A 1024 6.68 27.20 126.42
N LEU A 1025 7.90 27.35 125.92
CA LEU A 1025 9.11 27.58 126.70
C LEU A 1025 9.18 29.04 127.16
N ALA A 1026 10.06 29.34 128.12
CA ALA A 1026 10.23 30.67 128.71
C ALA A 1026 10.62 31.75 127.70
N ASP A 1027 11.26 31.37 126.58
CA ASP A 1027 11.64 32.27 125.50
C ASP A 1027 10.50 32.59 124.50
N GLY A 1028 9.32 31.99 124.70
CA GLY A 1028 8.14 32.16 123.85
C GLY A 1028 8.07 31.23 122.65
N SER A 1029 9.09 30.39 122.42
CA SER A 1029 9.04 29.30 121.45
C SER A 1029 8.26 28.10 122.00
N THR A 1030 7.82 27.20 121.13
CA THR A 1030 7.24 25.91 121.55
C THR A 1030 8.35 24.88 121.76
N ALA A 1031 8.20 24.01 122.75
CA ALA A 1031 9.18 23.00 123.09
C ALA A 1031 9.41 22.02 121.94
N ALA A 1032 10.63 21.48 121.82
CA ALA A 1032 10.95 20.48 120.81
C ALA A 1032 10.28 19.12 121.07
N ASN A 1033 10.03 18.81 122.34
CA ASN A 1033 9.35 17.62 122.84
C ASN A 1033 8.99 17.84 124.32
N GLY A 1034 8.24 16.93 124.93
CA GLY A 1034 7.78 17.05 126.29
C GLY A 1034 8.88 17.02 127.35
N TYR A 1035 9.97 16.30 127.13
CA TYR A 1035 11.12 16.33 128.06
C TYR A 1035 11.92 17.63 127.97
N ALA A 1036 12.01 18.25 126.78
CA ALA A 1036 12.56 19.60 126.65
C ALA A 1036 11.70 20.63 127.38
N ALA A 1037 10.37 20.47 127.38
CA ALA A 1037 9.46 21.29 128.17
C ALA A 1037 9.62 21.06 129.68
N MET A 1038 9.86 19.81 130.09
CA MET A 1038 10.11 19.44 131.49
C MET A 1038 11.44 20.00 132.00
N ALA A 1039 12.49 20.00 131.18
CA ALA A 1039 13.82 20.48 131.57
C ALA A 1039 13.87 21.95 132.03
N GLU A 1040 12.91 22.79 131.64
CA GLU A 1040 12.80 24.17 132.18
C GLU A 1040 12.41 24.22 133.66
N LEU A 1041 11.85 23.13 134.19
CA LEU A 1041 11.40 23.04 135.56
C LEU A 1041 12.45 22.51 136.52
N ASP A 1042 13.54 21.95 135.99
CA ASP A 1042 14.74 21.60 136.75
C ASP A 1042 15.50 22.90 137.09
N SER A 1043 15.20 23.43 138.26
CA SER A 1043 15.69 24.73 138.72
C SER A 1043 17.09 24.67 139.31
N ASN A 1044 17.58 23.48 139.67
CA ASN A 1044 18.91 23.27 140.24
C ASN A 1044 19.91 22.66 139.23
N GLY A 1045 19.43 22.19 138.08
CA GLY A 1045 20.19 21.66 136.96
C GLY A 1045 20.78 20.27 137.21
N ASP A 1046 20.18 19.45 138.07
CA ASP A 1046 20.67 18.13 138.43
C ASP A 1046 20.20 17.00 137.49
N GLY A 1047 19.34 17.32 136.51
CA GLY A 1047 18.84 16.39 135.50
C GLY A 1047 17.60 15.62 135.95
N VAL A 1048 17.00 15.94 137.09
CA VAL A 1048 15.72 15.39 137.54
C VAL A 1048 14.80 16.51 138.00
N ILE A 1049 13.48 16.32 137.91
CA ILE A 1049 12.52 17.21 138.56
C ILE A 1049 12.06 16.52 139.84
N SER A 1050 12.35 17.13 140.98
CA SER A 1050 12.06 16.56 142.31
C SER A 1050 11.51 17.63 143.26
N GLY A 1051 11.20 17.26 144.51
CA GLY A 1051 10.78 18.23 145.54
C GLY A 1051 11.81 19.34 145.85
N ALA A 1052 13.04 19.26 145.31
CA ALA A 1052 14.00 20.36 145.36
C ALA A 1052 13.68 21.49 144.36
N ASP A 1053 12.82 21.23 143.37
CA ASP A 1053 12.47 22.16 142.31
C ASP A 1053 11.22 22.97 142.62
N SER A 1054 11.32 24.28 142.36
CA SER A 1054 10.27 25.25 142.71
C SER A 1054 8.91 25.01 142.02
N SER A 1055 8.89 24.22 140.95
CA SER A 1055 7.69 23.91 140.17
C SER A 1055 7.16 22.49 140.40
N PHE A 1056 7.84 21.65 141.18
CA PHE A 1056 7.45 20.24 141.36
C PHE A 1056 6.05 20.08 141.96
N ASP A 1057 5.71 20.87 142.99
CA ASP A 1057 4.39 20.85 143.64
C ASP A 1057 3.24 21.34 142.73
N LYS A 1058 3.58 22.00 141.62
CA LYS A 1058 2.60 22.52 140.64
C LYS A 1058 2.28 21.49 139.56
N LEU A 1059 3.14 20.51 139.35
CA LEU A 1059 2.91 19.47 138.36
C LEU A 1059 1.68 18.65 138.72
N ARG A 1060 0.96 18.24 137.69
CA ARG A 1060 -0.21 17.37 137.76
C ARG A 1060 -0.02 16.19 136.82
N VAL A 1061 -0.70 15.11 137.13
CA VAL A 1061 -0.87 13.97 136.23
C VAL A 1061 -2.36 13.85 135.98
N TRP A 1062 -2.76 14.02 134.72
CA TRP A 1062 -4.12 13.85 134.29
C TRP A 1062 -4.37 12.40 133.93
N VAL A 1063 -5.12 11.71 134.78
CA VAL A 1063 -5.55 10.33 134.56
C VAL A 1063 -6.99 10.37 134.07
N ASP A 1064 -7.15 10.46 132.76
CA ASP A 1064 -8.45 10.46 132.09
C ASP A 1064 -9.03 9.04 132.08
N GLY A 1065 -9.72 8.68 133.16
CA GLY A 1065 -10.21 7.32 133.39
C GLY A 1065 -11.41 6.96 132.53
N ASN A 1066 -12.18 7.95 132.08
CA ASN A 1066 -13.34 7.75 131.22
C ASN A 1066 -13.01 7.93 129.72
N ALA A 1067 -11.81 8.43 129.40
CA ALA A 1067 -11.30 8.70 128.07
C ALA A 1067 -12.19 9.65 127.25
N ASP A 1068 -12.70 10.72 127.86
CA ASP A 1068 -13.53 11.73 127.19
C ASP A 1068 -12.74 12.95 126.71
N GLY A 1069 -11.46 13.08 127.09
CA GLY A 1069 -10.57 14.17 126.71
C GLY A 1069 -10.94 15.51 127.34
N VAL A 1070 -11.69 15.54 128.44
CA VAL A 1070 -12.08 16.74 129.18
C VAL A 1070 -11.54 16.63 130.61
N SER A 1071 -10.54 17.45 130.96
CA SER A 1071 -9.95 17.38 132.30
C SER A 1071 -10.94 17.77 133.40
N GLN A 1072 -11.15 16.88 134.38
CA GLN A 1072 -11.98 17.14 135.56
C GLN A 1072 -11.16 17.09 136.85
N ALA A 1073 -11.67 17.75 137.90
CA ALA A 1073 -10.92 17.93 139.15
C ALA A 1073 -10.57 16.63 139.88
N ASP A 1074 -11.37 15.58 139.74
CA ASP A 1074 -11.12 14.26 140.31
C ASP A 1074 -10.12 13.42 139.48
N GLU A 1075 -9.90 13.78 138.23
CA GLU A 1075 -8.94 13.13 137.33
C GLU A 1075 -7.54 13.73 137.40
N LEU A 1076 -7.41 14.98 137.85
CA LEU A 1076 -6.13 15.65 138.04
C LEU A 1076 -5.51 15.27 139.38
N LYS A 1077 -4.44 14.48 139.33
CA LYS A 1077 -3.69 14.05 140.50
C LYS A 1077 -2.44 14.90 140.69
N THR A 1078 -2.12 15.21 141.94
CA THR A 1078 -0.79 15.74 142.31
C THR A 1078 0.24 14.62 142.31
N LEU A 1079 1.51 14.94 142.07
CA LEU A 1079 2.59 13.94 142.11
C LEU A 1079 2.65 13.24 143.47
N ALA A 1080 2.43 13.98 144.56
CA ALA A 1080 2.38 13.42 145.91
C ALA A 1080 1.24 12.40 146.11
N GLN A 1081 0.07 12.61 145.50
CA GLN A 1081 -1.04 11.63 145.54
C GLN A 1081 -0.72 10.34 144.79
N LEU A 1082 0.07 10.44 143.72
CA LEU A 1082 0.59 9.28 142.98
C LEU A 1082 1.91 8.76 143.56
N GLN A 1083 2.36 9.32 144.69
CA GLN A 1083 3.62 8.98 145.34
C GLN A 1083 4.86 9.16 144.46
N ILE A 1084 4.79 9.99 143.41
CA ILE A 1084 5.90 10.31 142.52
C ILE A 1084 6.82 11.30 143.24
N THR A 1085 8.10 10.95 143.34
CA THR A 1085 9.13 11.75 144.04
C THR A 1085 10.16 12.36 143.11
N LYS A 1086 10.37 11.75 141.93
CA LYS A 1086 11.28 12.25 140.90
C LYS A 1086 10.76 11.94 139.50
N LEU A 1087 10.96 12.87 138.57
CA LEU A 1087 10.80 12.66 137.13
C LEU A 1087 12.19 12.82 136.50
N ASN A 1088 12.71 11.79 135.84
CA ASN A 1088 14.05 11.85 135.29
C ASN A 1088 14.06 12.45 133.88
N LEU A 1089 15.06 13.28 133.58
CA LEU A 1089 15.25 13.91 132.27
C LEU A 1089 16.31 13.19 131.42
N ASP A 1090 16.74 12.00 131.83
CA ASP A 1090 17.69 11.16 131.09
C ASP A 1090 16.98 10.40 129.96
N VAL A 1091 16.69 11.16 128.91
CA VAL A 1091 15.90 10.65 127.79
C VAL A 1091 16.68 9.66 126.93
N ALA A 1092 16.11 8.46 126.77
CA ALA A 1092 16.49 7.49 125.75
C ALA A 1092 15.51 7.55 124.56
N LYS A 1093 15.97 7.10 123.38
CA LYS A 1093 15.10 6.97 122.21
C LYS A 1093 14.17 5.79 122.37
N GLY A 1094 12.87 6.02 122.18
CA GLY A 1094 11.84 4.99 122.14
C GLY A 1094 11.45 4.65 120.70
N SER A 1095 10.95 3.43 120.51
CA SER A 1095 10.40 2.98 119.23
C SER A 1095 9.17 2.09 119.39
N ALA A 1096 8.59 2.05 120.59
CA ALA A 1096 7.41 1.23 120.86
C ALA A 1096 6.21 1.86 120.16
N ILE A 1097 5.49 1.05 119.39
CA ILE A 1097 4.26 1.46 118.71
C ILE A 1097 3.12 0.68 119.33
N GLU A 1098 2.10 1.40 119.76
CA GLU A 1098 0.94 0.81 120.39
C GLU A 1098 -0.33 1.52 119.89
N HIS A 1099 -1.31 0.74 119.43
CA HIS A 1099 -2.56 1.21 118.82
C HIS A 1099 -2.42 2.32 117.74
N GLY A 1100 -1.25 2.41 117.11
CA GLY A 1100 -0.95 3.42 116.09
C GLY A 1100 -0.32 4.71 116.64
N ASN A 1101 0.04 4.78 117.92
CA ASN A 1101 0.78 5.88 118.53
C ASN A 1101 2.22 5.44 118.81
N ILE A 1102 3.18 6.36 118.81
CA ILE A 1102 4.61 6.04 118.93
C ILE A 1102 5.15 6.59 120.24
N SER A 1103 5.72 5.75 121.11
CA SER A 1103 6.53 6.24 122.23
C SER A 1103 7.92 6.60 121.72
N GLY A 1104 8.12 7.87 121.36
CA GLY A 1104 9.30 8.32 120.61
C GLY A 1104 10.50 8.65 121.49
N LEU A 1105 10.27 9.10 122.72
CA LEU A 1105 11.30 9.32 123.73
C LEU A 1105 10.84 8.72 125.04
N THR A 1106 11.71 7.98 125.72
CA THR A 1106 11.38 7.30 126.98
C THR A 1106 12.38 7.69 128.05
N SER A 1107 11.89 7.90 129.27
CA SER A 1107 12.66 8.11 130.49
C SER A 1107 11.99 7.29 131.60
N THR A 1108 12.38 7.54 132.85
CA THR A 1108 11.73 6.94 134.02
C THR A 1108 11.30 8.00 135.04
N PHE A 1109 10.42 7.60 135.95
CA PHE A 1109 10.10 8.34 137.16
C PHE A 1109 10.21 7.43 138.38
N GLU A 1110 10.46 8.00 139.56
CA GLU A 1110 10.61 7.26 140.81
C GLU A 1110 9.47 7.55 141.78
N THR A 1111 8.92 6.49 142.37
CA THR A 1111 7.92 6.57 143.43
C THR A 1111 8.54 6.46 144.82
N SER A 1112 7.80 6.83 145.87
CA SER A 1112 8.31 6.90 147.25
C SER A 1112 8.76 5.56 147.85
N ASP A 1113 8.40 4.44 147.22
CA ASP A 1113 8.85 3.08 147.54
C ASP A 1113 10.20 2.72 146.88
N GLY A 1114 10.77 3.63 146.08
CA GLY A 1114 12.05 3.47 145.39
C GLY A 1114 11.96 2.73 144.05
N GLN A 1115 10.75 2.40 143.58
CA GLN A 1115 10.57 1.76 142.28
C GLN A 1115 10.68 2.78 141.14
N GLN A 1116 11.25 2.34 140.02
CA GLN A 1116 11.28 3.12 138.78
C GLN A 1116 10.21 2.64 137.82
N HIS A 1117 9.45 3.59 137.28
CA HIS A 1117 8.36 3.37 136.33
C HIS A 1117 8.64 4.11 135.03
N GLN A 1118 8.01 3.68 133.93
CA GLN A 1118 8.28 4.24 132.62
C GLN A 1118 7.58 5.61 132.45
N ALA A 1119 8.28 6.55 131.82
CA ALA A 1119 7.69 7.77 131.28
C ALA A 1119 8.01 7.84 129.79
N ALA A 1120 7.08 8.30 128.97
CA ALA A 1120 7.31 8.42 127.54
C ALA A 1120 6.69 9.69 126.96
N ASP A 1121 7.43 10.35 126.10
CA ASP A 1121 6.90 11.30 125.13
C ASP A 1121 6.21 10.51 124.03
N VAL A 1122 4.88 10.51 124.04
CA VAL A 1122 4.05 9.69 123.16
C VAL A 1122 3.55 10.55 122.01
N TRP A 1123 3.87 10.15 120.79
CA TRP A 1123 3.45 10.79 119.56
C TRP A 1123 2.09 10.22 119.16
N PHE A 1124 1.04 10.95 119.50
CA PHE A 1124 -0.31 10.51 119.21
C PHE A 1124 -0.69 10.71 117.75
N LEU A 1125 -1.42 9.72 117.22
CA LEU A 1125 -2.00 9.79 115.89
C LEU A 1125 -3.14 10.81 115.89
N ALA A 1126 -2.96 11.95 115.23
CA ALA A 1126 -4.02 12.93 115.05
C ALA A 1126 -4.57 12.96 113.62
N ALA A 1127 -5.88 13.18 113.51
CA ALA A 1127 -6.53 13.41 112.24
C ALA A 1127 -5.88 14.62 111.55
N PRO A 1128 -5.60 14.55 110.24
CA PRO A 1128 -5.09 15.71 109.52
C PRO A 1128 -6.08 16.87 109.67
N ALA A 1129 -5.57 18.08 109.92
CA ALA A 1129 -6.40 19.28 110.00
C ALA A 1129 -7.34 19.32 108.79
N ALA A 1130 -8.63 19.58 109.03
CA ALA A 1130 -9.67 19.56 108.01
C ALA A 1130 -9.38 20.61 106.93
N ASN A 1131 -8.59 20.23 105.93
CA ASN A 1131 -8.33 21.04 104.76
C ASN A 1131 -9.38 20.69 103.71
N LEU A 1132 -10.28 21.63 103.42
CA LEU A 1132 -11.32 21.50 102.37
C LEU A 1132 -10.76 20.98 101.03
N ARG A 1133 -9.48 21.23 100.73
CA ARG A 1133 -8.79 20.73 99.53
C ARG A 1133 -8.59 19.21 99.49
N GLY A 1134 -8.42 18.55 100.65
CA GLY A 1134 -8.26 17.10 100.73
C GLY A 1134 -9.56 16.35 100.47
N SER A 1135 -10.66 16.84 101.05
CA SER A 1135 -12.00 16.27 100.84
C SER A 1135 -12.48 16.44 99.39
N VAL A 1136 -12.11 17.53 98.71
CA VAL A 1136 -12.39 17.73 97.28
C VAL A 1136 -11.56 16.77 96.40
N ASN A 1137 -10.29 16.54 96.70
CA ASN A 1137 -9.49 15.54 95.99
C ASN A 1137 -9.97 14.10 96.23
N GLY A 1138 -10.41 13.78 97.46
CA GLY A 1138 -11.02 12.49 97.79
C GLY A 1138 -12.34 12.26 97.05
N LEU A 1139 -13.17 13.30 96.91
CA LEU A 1139 -14.42 13.24 96.13
C LEU A 1139 -14.15 13.08 94.62
N VAL A 1140 -13.10 13.72 94.09
CA VAL A 1140 -12.65 13.56 92.69
C VAL A 1140 -12.08 12.16 92.42
N GLN A 1141 -11.37 11.55 93.37
CA GLN A 1141 -10.93 10.16 93.25
C GLN A 1141 -12.06 9.14 93.41
N ALA A 1142 -13.03 9.39 94.30
CA ALA A 1142 -14.22 8.55 94.44
C ALA A 1142 -15.13 8.61 93.18
N MET A 1143 -15.24 9.77 92.52
CA MET A 1143 -15.94 9.90 91.23
C MET A 1143 -15.20 9.22 90.07
N ALA A 1144 -13.87 9.22 90.08
CA ALA A 1144 -13.06 8.48 89.08
C ALA A 1144 -13.12 6.96 89.27
N GLY A 1145 -13.40 6.49 90.50
CA GLY A 1145 -13.55 5.07 90.85
C GLY A 1145 -14.87 4.42 90.42
N TYR A 1146 -15.92 5.19 90.11
CA TYR A 1146 -17.25 4.65 89.75
C TYR A 1146 -17.30 4.02 88.33
N GLY A 1147 -16.20 4.05 87.58
CA GLY A 1147 -16.07 3.37 86.27
C GLY A 1147 -15.38 2.00 86.30
N GLY A 1148 -14.99 1.49 87.48
CA GLY A 1148 -13.96 0.44 87.59
C GLY A 1148 -14.38 -0.95 88.03
N GLU A 1149 -15.59 -1.20 88.55
CA GLU A 1149 -15.98 -2.53 89.03
C GLU A 1149 -16.98 -3.23 88.10
N ALA A 1150 -16.46 -4.05 87.18
CA ALA A 1150 -17.13 -5.27 86.74
C ALA A 1150 -16.14 -6.24 86.06
N ALA A 1151 -15.90 -7.36 86.72
CA ALA A 1151 -15.49 -8.62 86.11
C ALA A 1151 -16.30 -9.75 86.80
N PRO A 1152 -16.46 -10.96 86.23
CA PRO A 1152 -16.59 -11.37 84.82
C PRO A 1152 -17.81 -12.33 84.61
N ALA A 1153 -18.46 -12.36 83.45
CA ALA A 1153 -19.28 -13.52 83.03
C ALA A 1153 -19.58 -13.57 81.53
N THR A 1154 -18.98 -14.57 80.88
CA THR A 1154 -19.47 -15.44 79.80
C THR A 1154 -20.74 -15.06 79.01
N GLY A 1155 -20.56 -14.96 77.68
CA GLY A 1155 -21.39 -15.65 76.69
C GLY A 1155 -22.70 -14.98 76.24
N GLY A 1156 -22.74 -14.61 74.95
CA GLY A 1156 -23.96 -14.75 74.14
C GLY A 1156 -24.85 -13.50 73.96
N ALA A 1157 -24.53 -12.73 72.93
CA ALA A 1157 -25.44 -12.08 71.97
C ALA A 1157 -26.72 -11.38 72.46
N LEU A 1158 -26.69 -10.04 72.47
CA LEU A 1158 -27.80 -9.20 72.01
C LEU A 1158 -27.22 -8.03 71.19
N LYS A 1159 -27.57 -7.98 69.89
CA LYS A 1159 -27.28 -6.91 68.92
C LYS A 1159 -28.36 -5.83 69.01
N LEU A 1160 -27.97 -4.56 69.08
CA LEU A 1160 -28.76 -3.39 68.64
C LEU A 1160 -27.82 -2.17 68.45
N ASP A 1161 -27.27 -2.08 67.24
CA ASP A 1161 -27.54 -1.05 66.24
C ASP A 1161 -27.60 0.42 66.73
N ASP A 1162 -26.68 1.22 66.19
CA ASP A 1162 -26.79 2.65 65.88
C ASP A 1162 -26.51 3.70 66.98
N ALA A 1163 -25.23 4.05 67.14
CA ALA A 1163 -24.74 5.43 67.32
C ALA A 1163 -23.20 5.44 67.37
N GLY A 1164 -22.53 5.70 66.24
CA GLY A 1164 -21.06 5.78 66.21
C GLY A 1164 -20.37 6.03 64.86
N GLN A 1165 -21.11 6.31 63.78
CA GLN A 1165 -20.54 6.60 62.45
C GLN A 1165 -20.80 8.05 61.96
N GLY A 1166 -20.83 9.03 62.86
CA GLY A 1166 -21.22 10.41 62.52
C GLY A 1166 -20.11 11.38 62.11
N VAL A 1167 -18.83 11.14 62.46
CA VAL A 1167 -17.79 12.19 62.31
C VAL A 1167 -16.62 11.78 61.40
N ALA A 1168 -16.44 10.48 61.13
CA ALA A 1168 -15.43 10.00 60.18
C ALA A 1168 -15.91 9.99 58.71
N ALA A 1169 -17.22 9.88 58.47
CA ALA A 1169 -17.80 9.91 57.12
C ALA A 1169 -17.93 11.33 56.53
N GLY A 1170 -18.13 12.35 57.38
CA GLY A 1170 -18.16 13.76 56.93
C GLY A 1170 -16.80 14.29 56.47
N ALA A 1171 -15.70 13.84 57.08
CA ALA A 1171 -14.35 14.21 56.67
C ALA A 1171 -13.90 13.51 55.37
N ALA A 1172 -14.35 12.26 55.14
CA ALA A 1172 -14.11 11.54 53.90
C ALA A 1172 -14.91 12.11 52.71
N GLN A 1173 -16.17 12.52 52.93
CA GLN A 1173 -16.98 13.17 51.87
C GLN A 1173 -16.56 14.61 51.58
N LEU A 1174 -16.03 15.35 52.57
CA LEU A 1174 -15.44 16.68 52.33
C LEU A 1174 -14.06 16.59 51.64
N ALA A 1175 -13.27 15.55 51.91
CA ALA A 1175 -12.00 15.28 51.21
C ALA A 1175 -12.22 14.80 49.77
N ASP A 1176 -13.28 14.03 49.50
CA ASP A 1176 -13.66 13.62 48.15
C ASP A 1176 -14.30 14.79 47.35
N ALA A 1177 -15.03 15.68 48.02
CA ALA A 1177 -15.55 16.93 47.43
C ALA A 1177 -14.45 17.99 47.16
N LEU A 1178 -13.40 18.05 47.98
CA LEU A 1178 -12.22 18.90 47.75
C LEU A 1178 -11.31 18.34 46.64
N ASN A 1179 -11.15 17.01 46.54
CA ASN A 1179 -10.44 16.36 45.43
C ASN A 1179 -11.18 16.50 44.08
N GLN A 1180 -12.51 16.58 44.07
CA GLN A 1180 -13.29 16.82 42.86
C GLN A 1180 -13.42 18.30 42.47
N PHE A 1181 -13.18 19.25 43.40
CA PHE A 1181 -13.18 20.69 43.11
C PHE A 1181 -11.82 21.17 42.55
N ASP A 1182 -10.69 20.63 43.01
CA ASP A 1182 -9.34 21.04 42.56
C ASP A 1182 -8.90 20.40 41.22
N ALA A 1183 -9.56 19.32 40.78
CA ALA A 1183 -9.32 18.70 39.47
C ALA A 1183 -9.93 19.48 38.28
N SER A 1184 -10.64 20.59 38.54
CA SER A 1184 -11.42 21.32 37.51
C SER A 1184 -10.91 22.74 37.16
N LYS A 1185 -9.83 23.22 37.77
CA LYS A 1185 -9.21 24.51 37.42
C LYS A 1185 -7.68 24.46 37.42
N LEU A 1186 -7.10 23.78 36.43
CA LEU A 1186 -5.78 24.10 35.87
C LEU A 1186 -5.52 23.20 34.64
N ASN A 1187 -6.16 23.55 33.52
CA ASN A 1187 -5.60 23.28 32.19
C ASN A 1187 -6.29 24.16 31.15
N ALA A 1188 -5.85 25.41 31.10
CA ALA A 1188 -5.94 26.23 29.90
C ALA A 1188 -4.52 26.60 29.48
N THR A 1189 -3.98 25.89 28.48
CA THR A 1189 -3.27 26.47 27.32
C THR A 1189 -2.68 25.36 26.44
N ALA A 1190 -3.32 25.11 25.29
CA ALA A 1190 -2.63 25.01 24.00
C ALA A 1190 -3.67 25.05 22.88
N ALA A 1191 -3.44 25.95 21.93
CA ALA A 1191 -4.31 26.29 20.83
C ALA A 1191 -4.30 25.23 19.71
N GLN A 1192 -5.48 25.07 19.10
CA GLN A 1192 -5.77 24.85 17.69
C GLN A 1192 -4.67 24.28 16.77
N ALA A 1193 -4.88 23.03 16.35
CA ALA A 1193 -4.92 22.65 14.93
C ALA A 1193 -5.62 21.29 14.82
N ALA A 1194 -6.78 21.25 14.18
CA ALA A 1194 -7.47 20.00 13.82
C ALA A 1194 -6.90 19.42 12.53
N PRO A 1195 -6.99 18.08 12.33
CA PRO A 1195 -7.66 17.60 11.12
C PRO A 1195 -8.64 16.43 11.39
N ALA A 1196 -9.92 16.76 11.30
CA ALA A 1196 -10.93 16.22 10.39
C ALA A 1196 -11.02 14.73 9.93
N ASP A 1197 -10.45 13.71 10.57
CA ASP A 1197 -10.67 12.31 10.12
C ASP A 1197 -11.23 11.32 11.15
N GLU A 1198 -11.26 11.64 12.45
CA GLU A 1198 -11.67 10.66 13.48
C GLU A 1198 -13.19 10.65 13.79
N LEU A 1199 -13.96 11.59 13.25
CA LEU A 1199 -15.42 11.66 13.43
C LEU A 1199 -16.24 10.98 12.34
N ARG A 1200 -15.61 10.37 11.32
CA ARG A 1200 -16.32 9.60 10.27
C ARG A 1200 -16.40 8.09 10.53
N LEU A 1201 -15.62 7.53 11.45
CA LEU A 1201 -15.47 6.07 11.57
C LEU A 1201 -16.29 5.41 12.70
N LYS A 1202 -16.99 6.18 13.55
CA LYS A 1202 -17.95 5.65 14.53
C LYS A 1202 -19.41 5.61 14.05
N ALA A 1203 -19.67 5.92 12.77
CA ALA A 1203 -20.99 5.87 12.15
C ALA A 1203 -21.21 4.68 11.19
N LEU A 1204 -20.24 3.76 11.04
CA LEU A 1204 -20.39 2.55 10.23
C LEU A 1204 -19.86 1.34 11.02
N HIS A 1205 -20.70 0.30 11.10
CA HIS A 1205 -20.50 -1.00 11.80
C HIS A 1205 -21.25 -1.22 13.12
N GLY A 1206 -22.53 -0.82 13.17
CA GLY A 1206 -23.56 -1.59 13.88
C GLY A 1206 -24.30 -2.48 12.87
N ALA A 1207 -24.27 -3.79 13.09
CA ALA A 1207 -24.82 -4.82 12.20
C ALA A 1207 -26.33 -4.69 11.98
N GLY A 1208 -26.75 -4.65 10.71
CA GLY A 1208 -28.12 -4.83 10.25
C GLY A 1208 -28.18 -6.02 9.27
N SER A 1209 -29.15 -6.89 9.52
CA SER A 1209 -29.41 -8.18 8.89
C SER A 1209 -29.82 -8.16 7.40
N ASN A 1210 -29.42 -9.23 6.70
CA ASN A 1210 -30.10 -9.96 5.62
C ASN A 1210 -30.69 -9.24 4.40
N GLY A 1211 -30.29 -9.74 3.22
CA GLY A 1211 -31.17 -9.85 2.04
C GLY A 1211 -30.61 -9.18 0.78
N GLY A 1212 -30.15 -9.98 -0.17
CA GLY A 1212 -29.69 -9.50 -1.48
C GLY A 1212 -30.83 -9.06 -2.40
N ILE A 1213 -30.47 -8.48 -3.56
CA ILE A 1213 -31.00 -8.72 -4.92
C ILE A 1213 -30.50 -7.61 -5.88
N LEU A 1214 -29.77 -8.07 -6.91
CA LEU A 1214 -29.74 -7.69 -8.34
C LEU A 1214 -29.50 -6.24 -8.85
N ALA A 1215 -28.54 -6.20 -9.78
CA ALA A 1215 -28.59 -5.63 -11.14
C ALA A 1215 -28.12 -4.17 -11.42
N ALA A 1216 -27.20 -4.11 -12.38
CA ALA A 1216 -26.58 -2.97 -13.08
C ALA A 1216 -27.54 -2.30 -14.11
N PRO A 1217 -27.10 -1.42 -15.05
CA PRO A 1217 -25.95 -0.49 -15.13
C PRO A 1217 -26.34 0.95 -15.57
N LYS A 1218 -25.40 1.90 -15.41
CA LYS A 1218 -24.92 2.79 -16.48
C LYS A 1218 -23.50 3.25 -16.19
#